data_AF-A0A2M6VMZ6-F1
#
_entry.id   AF-A0A2M6VMZ6-F1
#
_cell.length_a   1.000
_cell.length_b   1.000
_cell.length_c   1.000
_cell.angle_alpha   90.00
_cell.angle_beta   90.00
_cell.angle_gamma   90.00
#
_symmetry.space_group_name_H-M   'P 1'
#
loop_
_entity.id
_entity.type
_entity.pdbx_description
1 polymer ?
#
loop_
_entity_poly.entity_id
_entity_poly.type
_entity_poly.pdbx_seq_one_letter_code
_entity_poly.pdbx_strand_id
1 'polypeptide(L)'
;MSFYTSLTGLNAATAQLGVTANNIANVSTVGFKRSRADFGDIFATSPLQKASSTIGQGVSLKRVTQEFGQGNMTFSSNTLDLAISGDGFFPLKSQDGFQDIFTRNGSFMMNDQYNVVNSAGQRLMAASVDSSGKANLTDMNVLTIPQKTTGMATQTSKVQLGLNFPADAPVIKADFNRNDPTTYNKSTALTVYDGGGNGYLATVYYVKTQNASQATPNNKWQTFVYVGDQLVDASLQQATNKTGDLMFVNKYGELKAKGDFKSAEDIAALNSSFSKKTYKFSLDQLNDVRTSQPAAITGGSAINLGTGSNDGVDFSTYNDLNKSDLLWKQGSSAVTYALSTGSLATTDSVSLTFGSPTTKTISVPVAASTELTTAAMAKALNADSDFGAKYVAQVPTTATLTGVSFGSTPAAGDFSSFSMTLGGKSISISNLAPVSGSLTSLAAELETRLRREDGGKTDISVSVNGSNLNIVDASGRLITTAALTKTVASAAIGTSTFSSGELKITAIDPNVSATAIAADIAVSQAGTPLATGFITANDTPYPRSQAGYVLTAASSPFKATFGPDAAPITVTGTSVAAFAQSLNDEATFAQSYKASVLPDGVTLVVTALDPTTANAAAITTALNISQTPSGGSYTPVLSSAASASGPTFNGRPADANFAGKKSVDDLKDLFSINIDNSIDPVTVGLESLVGKNLRLSGAQIAAELTNAINRAYGDEKPFNFSSLIGPTFSIQLTPANGSTPPAKLDIDLSQAGDASHNMRYEDLVKSVQSVVDANPAYKGIVVSYDTVTQKLVFTPGGNDKVTISSIQSSIGLTNPAVQGVNDDNVGISLSPSASASSYRAVNDERFGAKVEYDAVKGAFVFKSGTTGDASSVIISNIKPNSLATQSSKGLGMTGDANNYVVKPSKVDAMRGISSLPAVLNGNAMAVNVDNNFSVDDTNNKFVVSVNGVTGTVVVPPKDTYTLGTFMEALQSGINSLQGPSVDGATPQTVDGVKVTFDSKKNALVFTTGTASTESYIKVTGDSRWGLDGLDAQFGKTTTWIKPTPFKDAKNATVYIDGFGKESSTAAGFDVLPEWSPVYFDKGELTFDTAGNLVSPKQGAQLDTVYLPNGKGSLTINIDYSKSTQFASPYAVLSQSQDGAPEGDLVGLAIKDDGLVNASYSNGAQKSLGKVVLVNFSNPTGLRQIGDTSYYKTSDSGTPKYGEAGSAGYGTVRSGATERANVDLTQELVDLITEQRNFQANAKAIETSTSLTSTIIQIRN
;
A
#
# COMPACT_ATOMS: atom_id res chain seq x y z
N MET A 1 -26.12 69.05 106.82
CA MET A 1 -25.90 67.77 106.10
C MET A 1 -27.12 67.35 105.25
N SER A 2 -28.36 67.77 105.54
CA SER A 2 -29.55 67.50 104.70
C SER A 2 -29.56 68.18 103.33
N PHE A 3 -28.93 69.36 103.21
CA PHE A 3 -28.91 70.16 101.97
C PHE A 3 -28.18 69.45 100.82
N TYR A 4 -27.00 68.85 101.09
CA TYR A 4 -26.21 68.16 100.05
C TYR A 4 -26.89 66.91 99.51
N THR A 5 -27.52 66.10 100.36
CA THR A 5 -28.32 64.94 99.94
C THR A 5 -29.52 65.36 99.08
N SER A 6 -30.17 66.48 99.42
CA SER A 6 -31.31 67.00 98.66
C SER A 6 -30.87 67.64 97.33
N LEU A 7 -29.71 68.32 97.31
CA LEU A 7 -29.12 68.91 96.08
C LEU A 7 -28.68 67.83 95.08
N THR A 8 -28.03 66.77 95.57
CA THR A 8 -27.63 65.63 94.75
C THR A 8 -28.84 64.85 94.23
N GLY A 9 -29.90 64.68 95.06
CA GLY A 9 -31.19 64.16 94.62
C GLY A 9 -31.91 65.05 93.59
N LEU A 10 -31.85 66.37 93.73
CA LEU A 10 -32.41 67.32 92.76
C LEU A 10 -31.69 67.24 91.40
N ASN A 11 -30.36 67.18 91.42
CA ASN A 11 -29.55 67.02 90.21
C ASN A 11 -29.81 65.66 89.52
N ALA A 12 -29.96 64.59 90.29
CA ALA A 12 -30.34 63.28 89.76
C ALA A 12 -31.73 63.29 89.12
N ALA A 13 -32.72 63.91 89.77
CA ALA A 13 -34.06 64.07 89.20
C ALA A 13 -34.05 64.93 87.92
N THR A 14 -33.21 65.97 87.86
CA THR A 14 -33.03 66.81 86.66
C THR A 14 -32.46 66.00 85.49
N ALA A 15 -31.45 65.16 85.77
CA ALA A 15 -30.86 64.27 84.77
C ALA A 15 -31.86 63.23 84.27
N GLN A 16 -32.67 62.65 85.18
CA GLN A 16 -33.71 61.69 84.83
C GLN A 16 -34.77 62.33 83.91
N LEU A 17 -35.28 63.50 84.31
CA LEU A 17 -36.23 64.29 83.51
C LEU A 17 -35.70 64.60 82.11
N GLY A 18 -34.41 64.94 82.00
CA GLY A 18 -33.76 65.21 80.71
C GLY A 18 -33.73 63.99 79.80
N VAL A 19 -33.49 62.80 80.35
CA VAL A 19 -33.47 61.54 79.59
C VAL A 19 -34.89 61.14 79.15
N THR A 20 -35.87 61.18 80.06
CA THR A 20 -37.28 60.86 79.76
C THR A 20 -37.87 61.84 78.74
N ALA A 21 -37.56 63.15 78.85
CA ALA A 21 -37.98 64.15 77.86
C ALA A 21 -37.38 63.90 76.47
N ASN A 22 -36.11 63.47 76.40
CA ASN A 22 -35.45 63.13 75.14
C ASN A 22 -36.09 61.89 74.48
N ASN A 23 -36.44 60.88 75.27
CA ASN A 23 -37.16 59.69 74.78
C ASN A 23 -38.52 60.07 74.17
N ILE A 24 -39.31 60.90 74.87
CA ILE A 24 -40.61 61.37 74.39
C ILE A 24 -40.46 62.16 73.09
N ALA A 25 -39.49 63.06 73.02
CA ALA A 25 -39.26 63.89 71.84
C ALA A 25 -38.93 63.05 70.59
N ASN A 26 -38.26 61.91 70.76
CA ASN A 26 -37.81 61.05 69.68
C ASN A 26 -38.67 59.81 69.42
N VAL A 27 -39.89 59.72 69.98
CA VAL A 27 -40.79 58.56 69.82
C VAL A 27 -41.21 58.29 68.36
N SER A 28 -41.17 59.32 67.50
CA SER A 28 -41.49 59.20 66.07
C SER A 28 -40.25 59.03 65.19
N THR A 29 -39.05 59.12 65.75
CA THR A 29 -37.79 58.97 65.02
C THR A 29 -37.53 57.50 64.71
N VAL A 30 -37.38 57.16 63.43
CA VAL A 30 -37.11 55.81 62.95
C VAL A 30 -35.75 55.32 63.46
N GLY A 31 -35.71 54.17 64.11
CA GLY A 31 -34.49 53.54 64.63
C GLY A 31 -33.95 54.15 65.92
N PHE A 32 -34.69 55.06 66.58
CA PHE A 32 -34.31 55.61 67.88
C PHE A 32 -34.40 54.55 69.00
N LYS A 33 -33.45 54.59 69.93
CA LYS A 33 -33.41 53.68 71.09
C LYS A 33 -33.58 54.47 72.38
N ARG A 34 -34.43 53.95 73.26
CA ARG A 34 -34.75 54.51 74.57
C ARG A 34 -33.49 54.60 75.42
N SER A 35 -33.28 55.76 76.02
CA SER A 35 -32.22 56.00 77.00
C SER A 35 -32.76 55.85 78.42
N ARG A 36 -31.93 55.35 79.34
CA ARG A 36 -32.22 55.31 80.78
C ARG A 36 -31.06 55.92 81.57
N ALA A 37 -31.41 56.71 82.58
CA ALA A 37 -30.44 57.22 83.56
C ALA A 37 -30.16 56.17 84.64
N ASP A 38 -28.88 55.82 84.82
CA ASP A 38 -28.42 54.94 85.90
C ASP A 38 -27.82 55.78 87.03
N PHE A 39 -28.34 55.60 88.24
CA PHE A 39 -27.89 56.32 89.43
C PHE A 39 -27.07 55.44 90.36
N GLY A 40 -26.10 56.03 91.06
CA GLY A 40 -25.32 55.40 92.14
C GLY A 40 -25.38 56.22 93.42
N ASP A 41 -25.38 55.56 94.56
CA ASP A 41 -25.29 56.23 95.85
C ASP A 41 -23.91 56.87 96.06
N ILE A 42 -23.88 58.00 96.77
CA ILE A 42 -22.64 58.67 97.16
C ILE A 42 -22.32 58.21 98.58
N PHE A 43 -21.35 57.32 98.71
CA PHE A 43 -20.85 56.81 99.99
C PHE A 43 -19.38 57.21 100.17
N ALA A 44 -19.08 57.98 101.23
CA ALA A 44 -17.72 58.36 101.58
C ALA A 44 -17.36 57.71 102.92
N THR A 45 -16.60 56.61 102.90
CA THR A 45 -16.02 56.00 104.10
C THR A 45 -14.50 56.01 104.01
N SER A 46 -13.85 56.52 105.06
CA SER A 46 -12.45 56.17 105.34
C SER A 46 -12.39 54.70 105.82
N PRO A 47 -11.42 53.87 105.40
CA PRO A 47 -11.37 52.43 105.69
C PRO A 47 -11.39 52.03 107.18
N LEU A 48 -11.32 52.99 108.11
CA LEU A 48 -11.25 52.78 109.55
C LEU A 48 -12.57 53.11 110.30
N GLN A 49 -13.66 53.50 109.60
CA GLN A 49 -14.97 53.80 110.22
C GLN A 49 -15.98 52.65 110.08
N LYS A 50 -16.72 52.35 111.15
CA LYS A 50 -17.82 51.35 111.17
C LYS A 50 -18.96 51.78 110.24
N ALA A 51 -19.28 50.95 109.23
CA ALA A 51 -20.34 51.18 108.25
C ALA A 51 -21.75 51.39 108.85
N SER A 52 -22.01 50.91 110.08
CA SER A 52 -23.32 51.04 110.74
C SER A 52 -23.64 52.42 111.32
N SER A 53 -22.69 53.38 111.28
CA SER A 53 -22.85 54.73 111.87
C SER A 53 -22.79 55.86 110.82
N THR A 54 -22.72 55.53 109.53
CA THR A 54 -22.51 56.49 108.44
C THR A 54 -23.77 56.62 107.58
N ILE A 55 -24.33 57.81 107.50
CA ILE A 55 -25.51 58.15 106.68
C ILE A 55 -25.02 58.47 105.25
N GLY A 56 -25.70 57.95 104.23
CA GLY A 56 -25.35 58.19 102.83
C GLY A 56 -25.42 59.68 102.43
N GLN A 57 -24.53 60.12 101.53
CA GLN A 57 -24.38 61.54 101.16
C GLN A 57 -25.21 61.94 99.91
N GLY A 58 -26.11 61.08 99.45
CA GLY A 58 -27.01 61.34 98.34
C GLY A 58 -26.75 60.43 97.15
N VAL A 59 -27.04 60.93 95.94
CA VAL A 59 -27.06 60.14 94.70
C VAL A 59 -26.42 60.91 93.55
N SER A 60 -25.70 60.22 92.66
CA SER A 60 -25.12 60.82 91.45
C SER A 60 -25.50 60.03 90.20
N LEU A 61 -25.61 60.72 89.05
CA LEU A 61 -25.75 60.07 87.76
C LEU A 61 -24.45 59.33 87.43
N LYS A 62 -24.52 58.01 87.28
CA LYS A 62 -23.37 57.18 86.92
C LYS A 62 -23.15 57.19 85.41
N ARG A 63 -24.23 57.02 84.64
CA ARG A 63 -24.25 57.06 83.17
C ARG A 63 -25.67 57.14 82.63
N VAL A 64 -25.79 57.49 81.36
CA VAL A 64 -27.00 57.27 80.56
C VAL A 64 -26.73 56.10 79.63
N THR A 65 -27.54 55.05 79.72
CA THR A 65 -27.37 53.83 78.94
C THR A 65 -28.48 53.72 77.90
N GLN A 66 -28.14 53.30 76.68
CA GLN A 66 -29.12 53.04 75.63
C GLN A 66 -29.66 51.60 75.73
N GLU A 67 -30.98 51.44 75.64
CA GLU A 67 -31.67 50.15 75.62
C GLU A 67 -31.98 49.73 74.18
N PHE A 68 -31.28 48.72 73.68
CA PHE A 68 -31.36 48.27 72.28
C PHE A 68 -32.50 47.28 71.98
N GLY A 69 -33.62 47.36 72.71
CA GLY A 69 -34.82 46.57 72.43
C GLY A 69 -35.43 46.87 71.05
N GLN A 70 -36.16 45.91 70.48
CA GLN A 70 -36.84 46.04 69.19
C GLN A 70 -38.02 47.03 69.28
N GLY A 71 -38.15 47.93 68.30
CA GLY A 71 -39.32 48.79 68.12
C GLY A 71 -40.33 48.21 67.11
N ASN A 72 -41.54 48.78 67.07
CA ASN A 72 -42.58 48.35 66.14
C ASN A 72 -42.17 48.61 64.68
N MET A 73 -42.48 47.67 63.79
CA MET A 73 -42.16 47.75 62.36
C MET A 73 -43.29 48.44 61.60
N THR A 74 -42.95 49.37 60.71
CA THR A 74 -43.91 50.02 59.78
C THR A 74 -43.53 49.72 58.34
N PHE A 75 -44.47 49.22 57.55
CA PHE A 75 -44.23 48.94 56.13
C PHE A 75 -44.22 50.22 55.28
N SER A 76 -43.41 50.21 54.23
CA SER A 76 -43.20 51.28 53.24
C SER A 76 -43.31 50.71 51.83
N SER A 77 -43.64 51.57 50.85
CA SER A 77 -43.64 51.21 49.43
C SER A 77 -42.25 51.27 48.78
N ASN A 78 -41.24 51.81 49.47
CA ASN A 78 -39.87 51.91 48.98
C ASN A 78 -39.05 50.66 49.36
N THR A 79 -38.49 49.96 48.39
CA THR A 79 -37.67 48.74 48.61
C THR A 79 -36.39 49.01 49.39
N LEU A 80 -35.86 50.24 49.34
CA LEU A 80 -34.65 50.65 50.06
C LEU A 80 -34.91 51.08 51.51
N ASP A 81 -36.18 51.11 51.94
CA ASP A 81 -36.49 51.21 53.36
C ASP A 81 -36.30 49.83 53.97
N LEU A 82 -35.26 49.68 54.78
CA LEU A 82 -34.86 48.44 55.41
C LEU A 82 -35.10 48.50 56.92
N ALA A 83 -35.53 47.38 57.49
CA ALA A 83 -35.66 47.26 58.93
C ALA A 83 -35.12 45.92 59.41
N ILE A 84 -34.52 45.94 60.60
CA ILE A 84 -33.92 44.77 61.19
C ILE A 84 -34.93 44.17 62.16
N SER A 85 -35.26 42.90 61.98
CA SER A 85 -36.07 42.12 62.88
C SER A 85 -35.16 41.22 63.71
N GLY A 86 -34.78 41.68 64.90
CA GLY A 86 -33.84 41.01 65.81
C GLY A 86 -32.56 41.83 66.04
N ASP A 87 -31.50 41.16 66.46
CA ASP A 87 -30.23 41.81 66.84
C ASP A 87 -29.36 42.17 65.62
N GLY A 88 -28.49 43.19 65.76
CA GLY A 88 -27.49 43.58 64.74
C GLY A 88 -27.79 44.87 63.96
N PHE A 89 -26.77 45.71 63.72
CA PHE A 89 -26.86 47.06 63.14
C PHE A 89 -26.52 47.06 61.65
N PHE A 90 -27.05 48.04 60.90
CA PHE A 90 -26.54 48.32 59.57
C PHE A 90 -25.15 48.97 59.65
N PRO A 91 -24.12 48.42 58.99
CA PRO A 91 -22.82 49.07 58.86
C PRO A 91 -22.86 50.10 57.74
N LEU A 92 -22.55 51.34 58.10
CA LEU A 92 -22.39 52.46 57.19
C LEU A 92 -20.95 52.94 57.19
N LYS A 93 -20.51 53.50 56.06
CA LYS A 93 -19.27 54.28 55.98
C LYS A 93 -19.60 55.76 55.92
N SER A 94 -18.80 56.59 56.60
CA SER A 94 -18.87 58.04 56.44
C SER A 94 -18.70 58.44 54.96
N GLN A 95 -19.16 59.64 54.59
CA GLN A 95 -19.03 60.19 53.24
C GLN A 95 -17.56 60.23 52.76
N ASP A 96 -16.61 60.45 53.67
CA ASP A 96 -15.17 60.44 53.40
C ASP A 96 -14.56 59.04 53.35
N GLY A 97 -15.34 57.99 53.65
CA GLY A 97 -14.91 56.59 53.61
C GLY A 97 -14.07 56.13 54.81
N PHE A 98 -13.66 57.01 55.73
CA PHE A 98 -12.71 56.64 56.79
C PHE A 98 -13.34 56.04 58.05
N GLN A 99 -14.56 56.44 58.42
CA GLN A 99 -15.20 56.03 59.69
C GLN A 99 -16.28 54.97 59.48
N ASP A 100 -16.34 53.98 60.36
CA ASP A 100 -17.42 52.98 60.42
C ASP A 100 -18.51 53.49 61.36
N ILE A 101 -19.74 53.55 60.87
CA ILE A 101 -20.91 54.07 61.59
C ILE A 101 -21.94 52.95 61.64
N PHE A 102 -22.58 52.77 62.78
CA PHE A 102 -23.58 51.72 62.97
C PHE A 102 -24.93 52.36 63.27
N THR A 103 -26.00 51.89 62.61
CA THR A 103 -27.34 52.43 62.83
C THR A 103 -28.42 51.36 62.82
N ARG A 104 -29.57 51.68 63.41
CA ARG A 104 -30.83 50.93 63.25
C ARG A 104 -31.81 51.58 62.30
N ASN A 105 -31.56 52.84 61.94
CA ASN A 105 -32.38 53.52 60.96
C ASN A 105 -32.00 52.98 59.57
N GLY A 106 -32.92 52.24 58.94
CA GLY A 106 -32.71 51.75 57.58
C GLY A 106 -33.50 52.52 56.52
N SER A 107 -33.78 53.81 56.76
CA SER A 107 -34.29 54.69 55.71
C SER A 107 -33.15 55.04 54.73
N PHE A 108 -33.03 54.30 53.62
CA PHE A 108 -31.99 54.49 52.62
C PHE A 108 -32.54 55.01 51.28
N MET A 109 -31.68 55.70 50.55
CA MET A 109 -31.93 56.25 49.22
C MET A 109 -30.72 56.00 48.32
N MET A 110 -30.90 56.08 47.01
CA MET A 110 -29.80 55.99 46.05
C MET A 110 -29.32 57.39 45.68
N ASN A 111 -28.00 57.62 45.68
CA ASN A 111 -27.41 58.90 45.24
C ASN A 111 -27.04 58.89 43.73
N ASP A 112 -26.54 60.02 43.21
CA ASP A 112 -26.14 60.17 41.79
C ASP A 112 -25.00 59.24 41.35
N GLN A 113 -24.27 58.66 42.32
CA GLN A 113 -23.22 57.66 42.09
C GLN A 113 -23.77 56.22 42.17
N TYR A 114 -25.09 56.07 42.24
CA TYR A 114 -25.83 54.82 42.41
C TYR A 114 -25.48 54.02 43.67
N ASN A 115 -24.92 54.70 44.68
CA ASN A 115 -24.64 54.11 45.98
C ASN A 115 -25.87 54.23 46.88
N VAL A 116 -26.14 53.19 47.67
CA VAL A 116 -27.18 53.23 48.70
C VAL A 116 -26.66 54.00 49.91
N VAL A 117 -27.31 55.11 50.23
CA VAL A 117 -26.93 56.05 51.29
C VAL A 117 -28.10 56.35 52.22
N ASN A 118 -27.83 56.77 53.46
CA ASN A 118 -28.86 57.38 54.30
C ASN A 118 -29.03 58.88 54.00
N SER A 119 -29.96 59.55 54.67
CA SER A 119 -30.21 60.99 54.53
C SER A 119 -29.00 61.88 54.88
N ALA A 120 -28.02 61.36 55.63
CA ALA A 120 -26.78 62.04 55.97
C ALA A 120 -25.65 61.77 54.95
N GLY A 121 -25.93 61.08 53.83
CA GLY A 121 -24.95 60.75 52.80
C GLY A 121 -23.98 59.61 53.17
N GLN A 122 -24.22 58.92 54.29
CA GLN A 122 -23.41 57.79 54.75
C GLN A 122 -23.79 56.55 53.94
N ARG A 123 -22.79 55.80 53.46
CA ARG A 123 -22.94 54.72 52.48
C ARG A 123 -23.17 53.37 53.15
N LEU A 124 -24.19 52.63 52.75
CA LEU A 124 -24.46 51.29 53.23
C LEU A 124 -23.41 50.30 52.71
N MET A 125 -22.85 49.51 53.61
CA MET A 125 -21.90 48.46 53.27
C MET A 125 -22.62 47.12 53.05
N ALA A 126 -22.15 46.36 52.07
CA ALA A 126 -22.63 45.02 51.72
C ALA A 126 -21.45 44.10 51.44
N ALA A 127 -21.64 42.80 51.67
CA ALA A 127 -20.70 41.76 51.26
C ALA A 127 -20.77 41.55 49.75
N SER A 128 -19.61 41.32 49.12
CA SER A 128 -19.60 40.68 47.82
C SER A 128 -20.19 39.27 47.93
N VAL A 129 -20.82 38.81 46.85
CA VAL A 129 -21.46 37.49 46.78
C VAL A 129 -20.89 36.67 45.64
N ASP A 130 -20.77 35.36 45.86
CA ASP A 130 -20.43 34.42 44.78
C ASP A 130 -21.66 34.10 43.90
N SER A 131 -21.47 33.27 42.87
CA SER A 131 -22.55 32.83 41.97
C SER A 131 -23.68 32.05 42.65
N SER A 132 -23.47 31.62 43.91
CA SER A 132 -24.48 30.93 44.73
C SER A 132 -25.19 31.86 45.72
N GLY A 133 -24.85 33.16 45.75
CA GLY A 133 -25.43 34.14 46.66
C GLY A 133 -24.87 34.08 48.09
N LYS A 134 -23.75 33.40 48.31
CA LYS A 134 -23.07 33.34 49.62
C LYS A 134 -22.23 34.60 49.84
N ALA A 135 -22.33 35.22 51.02
CA ALA A 135 -21.59 36.45 51.32
C ALA A 135 -20.12 36.16 51.64
N ASN A 136 -19.22 36.96 51.07
CA ASN A 136 -17.84 37.04 51.51
C ASN A 136 -17.69 38.13 52.58
N LEU A 137 -17.74 37.74 53.84
CA LEU A 137 -17.70 38.67 54.98
C LEU A 137 -16.34 39.38 55.17
N THR A 138 -15.29 38.96 54.45
CA THR A 138 -13.98 39.63 54.46
C THR A 138 -13.88 40.76 53.43
N ASP A 139 -14.81 40.81 52.48
CA ASP A 139 -14.84 41.77 51.37
C ASP A 139 -16.12 42.62 51.44
N MET A 140 -16.02 43.70 52.24
CA MET A 140 -17.08 44.67 52.52
C MET A 140 -16.96 45.87 51.59
N ASN A 141 -17.91 46.02 50.67
CA ASN A 141 -17.93 47.10 49.70
C ASN A 141 -19.16 47.99 49.87
N VAL A 142 -19.11 49.20 49.33
CA VAL A 142 -20.30 50.05 49.24
C VAL A 142 -21.32 49.38 48.32
N LEU A 143 -22.58 49.32 48.74
CA LEU A 143 -23.64 48.78 47.90
C LEU A 143 -23.95 49.76 46.75
N THR A 144 -23.56 49.38 45.53
CA THR A 144 -23.82 50.14 44.30
C THR A 144 -24.80 49.38 43.40
N ILE A 145 -25.78 50.08 42.82
CA ILE A 145 -26.82 49.50 41.96
C ILE A 145 -26.64 49.99 40.51
N PRO A 146 -26.06 49.20 39.60
CA PRO A 146 -25.83 49.63 38.22
C PRO A 146 -27.14 49.79 37.44
N GLN A 147 -27.31 50.92 36.75
CA GLN A 147 -28.47 51.22 35.88
C GLN A 147 -28.50 50.39 34.58
N LYS A 148 -27.33 49.94 34.11
CA LYS A 148 -27.18 49.18 32.87
C LYS A 148 -26.18 48.05 33.03
N THR A 149 -26.30 47.03 32.19
CA THR A 149 -25.29 45.97 32.04
C THR A 149 -24.22 46.36 31.01
N THR A 150 -23.74 47.60 31.03
CA THR A 150 -22.76 48.11 30.05
C THR A 150 -21.50 47.24 30.02
N GLY A 151 -21.08 46.81 28.84
CA GLY A 151 -19.91 45.92 28.66
C GLY A 151 -20.16 44.45 28.97
N MET A 152 -21.43 44.04 29.10
CA MET A 152 -21.84 42.64 29.37
C MET A 152 -22.61 42.01 28.20
N ALA A 153 -22.55 42.61 27.00
CA ALA A 153 -23.04 41.95 25.79
C ALA A 153 -22.31 40.62 25.60
N THR A 154 -23.06 39.57 25.29
CA THR A 154 -22.49 38.24 25.04
C THR A 154 -22.57 37.97 23.54
N GLN A 155 -21.43 37.71 22.93
CA GLN A 155 -21.35 37.31 21.54
C GLN A 155 -21.98 35.92 21.35
N THR A 156 -22.76 35.73 20.29
CA THR A 156 -23.27 34.40 19.96
C THR A 156 -22.12 33.49 19.54
N SER A 157 -21.88 32.43 20.30
CA SER A 157 -20.86 31.41 19.99
C SER A 157 -21.50 30.07 19.62
N LYS A 158 -22.72 29.82 20.11
CA LYS A 158 -23.45 28.57 19.89
C LYS A 158 -24.90 28.84 19.47
N VAL A 159 -25.31 28.19 18.39
CA VAL A 159 -26.70 28.15 17.93
C VAL A 159 -27.18 26.71 18.00
N GLN A 160 -28.33 26.46 18.62
CA GLN A 160 -28.94 25.14 18.71
C GLN A 160 -30.19 25.09 17.84
N LEU A 161 -30.19 24.18 16.86
CA LEU A 161 -31.31 23.96 15.95
C LEU A 161 -31.76 22.50 16.03
N GLY A 162 -33.00 22.30 16.43
CA GLY A 162 -33.73 21.05 16.27
C GLY A 162 -34.73 21.24 15.16
N LEU A 163 -34.55 20.55 14.04
CA LEU A 163 -35.39 20.68 12.85
C LEU A 163 -35.97 19.31 12.48
N ASN A 164 -37.17 19.26 11.93
CA ASN A 164 -37.65 18.10 11.18
C ASN A 164 -37.49 18.39 9.68
N PHE A 165 -36.66 17.60 9.00
CA PHE A 165 -36.49 17.64 7.54
C PHE A 165 -37.51 16.71 6.87
N PRO A 166 -38.26 17.17 5.84
CA PRO A 166 -39.19 16.31 5.12
C PRO A 166 -38.46 15.22 4.34
N ALA A 167 -38.75 13.95 4.64
CA ALA A 167 -38.15 12.82 3.94
C ALA A 167 -38.50 12.77 2.44
N ASP A 168 -39.65 13.33 2.05
CA ASP A 168 -40.18 13.38 0.68
C ASP A 168 -39.71 14.61 -0.12
N ALA A 169 -38.93 15.51 0.48
CA ALA A 169 -38.40 16.68 -0.22
C ALA A 169 -37.62 16.27 -1.49
N PRO A 170 -37.79 16.98 -2.62
CA PRO A 170 -37.10 16.67 -3.86
C PRO A 170 -35.59 16.99 -3.76
N VAL A 171 -34.78 16.19 -4.45
CA VAL A 171 -33.33 16.44 -4.58
C VAL A 171 -33.09 17.57 -5.59
N ILE A 172 -32.31 18.56 -5.21
CA ILE A 172 -31.95 19.72 -6.05
C ILE A 172 -30.49 19.58 -6.47
N LYS A 173 -30.23 19.61 -7.78
CA LYS A 173 -28.87 19.53 -8.37
C LYS A 173 -28.37 20.85 -8.95
N ALA A 174 -29.23 21.87 -9.01
CA ALA A 174 -28.85 23.19 -9.49
C ALA A 174 -27.92 23.87 -8.47
N ASP A 175 -27.04 24.76 -8.96
CA ASP A 175 -26.18 25.55 -8.09
C ASP A 175 -27.02 26.42 -7.15
N PHE A 176 -26.61 26.49 -5.89
CA PHE A 176 -27.33 27.22 -4.87
C PHE A 176 -27.31 28.73 -5.14
N ASN A 177 -28.48 29.36 -5.10
CA ASN A 177 -28.65 30.80 -5.17
C ASN A 177 -29.74 31.27 -4.19
N ARG A 178 -29.35 32.01 -3.15
CA ARG A 178 -30.28 32.50 -2.12
C ARG A 178 -31.47 33.31 -2.66
N ASN A 179 -31.31 33.95 -3.81
CA ASN A 179 -32.34 34.79 -4.43
C ASN A 179 -33.29 33.99 -5.33
N ASP A 180 -32.99 32.70 -5.58
CA ASP A 180 -33.82 31.79 -6.38
C ASP A 180 -34.41 30.70 -5.47
N PRO A 181 -35.72 30.75 -5.16
CA PRO A 181 -36.38 29.80 -4.27
C PRO A 181 -36.45 28.38 -4.85
N THR A 182 -36.11 28.17 -6.12
CA THR A 182 -36.05 26.83 -6.73
C THR A 182 -34.73 26.09 -6.44
N THR A 183 -33.72 26.79 -5.92
CA THR A 183 -32.38 26.25 -5.67
C THR A 183 -32.16 25.74 -4.23
N TYR A 184 -33.18 25.85 -3.37
CA TYR A 184 -33.15 25.29 -2.02
C TYR A 184 -34.52 24.76 -1.58
N ASN A 185 -34.54 23.84 -0.62
CA ASN A 185 -35.79 23.24 -0.17
C ASN A 185 -36.45 24.07 0.93
N LYS A 186 -35.68 24.48 1.94
CA LYS A 186 -36.16 25.18 3.14
C LYS A 186 -35.10 26.12 3.69
N SER A 187 -35.51 27.08 4.52
CA SER A 187 -34.62 28.00 5.22
C SER A 187 -35.12 28.29 6.62
N THR A 188 -34.21 28.55 7.56
CA THR A 188 -34.50 29.04 8.91
C THR A 188 -33.65 30.26 9.19
N ALA A 189 -34.24 31.27 9.83
CA ALA A 189 -33.52 32.48 10.23
C ALA A 189 -33.53 32.65 11.75
N LEU A 190 -32.45 33.21 12.31
CA LEU A 190 -32.35 33.64 13.70
C LEU A 190 -31.50 34.91 13.81
N THR A 191 -31.66 35.63 14.91
CA THR A 191 -30.79 36.77 15.24
C THR A 191 -29.59 36.28 16.04
N VAL A 192 -28.38 36.63 15.60
CA VAL A 192 -27.11 36.39 16.30
C VAL A 192 -26.49 37.73 16.71
N TYR A 193 -25.76 37.76 17.83
CA TYR A 193 -25.19 38.98 18.40
C TYR A 193 -23.66 39.01 18.25
N ASP A 194 -23.11 40.16 17.87
CA ASP A 194 -21.65 40.40 17.93
C ASP A 194 -21.17 40.67 19.36
N GLY A 195 -19.85 40.81 19.54
CA GLY A 195 -19.26 41.17 20.85
C GLY A 195 -19.65 42.56 21.37
N GLY A 196 -20.27 43.40 20.54
CA GLY A 196 -20.85 44.68 20.92
C GLY A 196 -22.35 44.63 21.22
N GLY A 197 -22.99 43.46 21.13
CA GLY A 197 -24.42 43.28 21.36
C GLY A 197 -25.32 43.71 20.19
N ASN A 198 -24.75 43.98 18.99
CA ASN A 198 -25.57 44.26 17.81
C ASN A 198 -26.10 42.95 17.21
N GLY A 199 -27.41 42.91 16.91
CA GLY A 199 -28.04 41.77 16.27
C GLY A 199 -27.87 41.76 14.74
N TYR A 200 -27.50 40.60 14.18
CA TYR A 200 -27.45 40.31 12.75
C TYR A 200 -28.37 39.13 12.44
N LEU A 201 -29.03 39.17 11.28
CA LEU A 201 -29.88 38.06 10.84
C LEU A 201 -29.00 36.96 10.22
N ALA A 202 -28.93 35.81 10.88
CA ALA A 202 -28.33 34.60 10.35
C ALA A 202 -29.39 33.73 9.69
N THR A 203 -29.29 33.50 8.38
CA THR A 203 -30.21 32.64 7.61
C THR A 203 -29.47 31.40 7.15
N VAL A 204 -30.00 30.24 7.49
CA VAL A 204 -29.51 28.94 7.03
C VAL A 204 -30.45 28.40 5.97
N TYR A 205 -29.91 28.09 4.79
CA TYR A 205 -30.62 27.43 3.69
C TYR A 205 -30.27 25.95 3.66
N TYR A 206 -31.26 25.11 3.38
CA TYR A 206 -31.16 23.66 3.35
C TYR A 206 -31.52 23.13 1.97
N VAL A 207 -30.59 22.40 1.35
CA VAL A 207 -30.73 21.81 0.02
C VAL A 207 -30.55 20.31 0.12
N LYS A 208 -31.54 19.51 -0.27
CA LYS A 208 -31.42 18.07 -0.29
C LYS A 208 -30.63 17.64 -1.53
N THR A 209 -29.51 16.96 -1.32
CA THR A 209 -28.58 16.57 -2.38
C THR A 209 -28.69 15.08 -2.73
N GLN A 210 -29.20 14.25 -1.81
CA GLN A 210 -29.31 12.81 -2.04
C GLN A 210 -30.48 12.17 -1.27
N ASN A 211 -31.16 11.22 -1.92
CA ASN A 211 -32.10 10.29 -1.29
C ASN A 211 -31.40 9.00 -0.86
N ALA A 212 -31.87 8.39 0.23
CA ALA A 212 -31.43 7.05 0.61
C ALA A 212 -31.81 6.02 -0.47
N SER A 213 -30.89 5.11 -0.78
CA SER A 213 -31.05 3.98 -1.70
C SER A 213 -30.47 2.70 -1.09
N GLN A 214 -30.68 1.55 -1.73
CA GLN A 214 -30.01 0.31 -1.30
C GLN A 214 -28.48 0.41 -1.36
N ALA A 215 -27.93 1.18 -2.30
CA ALA A 215 -26.49 1.38 -2.43
C ALA A 215 -25.95 2.41 -1.43
N THR A 216 -26.76 3.40 -1.05
CA THR A 216 -26.39 4.51 -0.15
C THR A 216 -27.50 4.74 0.86
N PRO A 217 -27.49 4.08 2.04
CA PRO A 217 -28.62 4.05 2.97
C PRO A 217 -28.77 5.34 3.80
N ASN A 218 -28.38 6.49 3.24
CA ASN A 218 -28.42 7.78 3.91
C ASN A 218 -29.06 8.85 3.02
N ASN A 219 -29.81 9.75 3.65
CA ASN A 219 -30.26 10.99 3.04
C ASN A 219 -29.27 12.10 3.35
N LYS A 220 -29.03 12.98 2.37
CA LYS A 220 -28.04 14.05 2.50
C LYS A 220 -28.63 15.41 2.21
N TRP A 221 -28.25 16.37 3.03
CA TRP A 221 -28.61 17.77 2.92
C TRP A 221 -27.37 18.64 2.99
N GLN A 222 -27.30 19.64 2.15
CA GLN A 222 -26.27 20.67 2.16
C GLN A 222 -26.82 21.92 2.84
N THR A 223 -26.01 22.54 3.69
CA THR A 223 -26.32 23.81 4.35
C THR A 223 -25.53 24.96 3.77
N PHE A 224 -26.20 26.10 3.59
CA PHE A 224 -25.56 27.37 3.23
C PHE A 224 -25.98 28.42 4.26
N VAL A 225 -25.01 29.03 4.95
CA VAL A 225 -25.28 29.99 6.03
C VAL A 225 -24.92 31.39 5.59
N TYR A 226 -25.84 32.33 5.75
CA TYR A 226 -25.60 33.76 5.56
C TYR A 226 -25.73 34.48 6.89
N VAL A 227 -24.78 35.34 7.22
CA VAL A 227 -24.91 36.31 8.32
C VAL A 227 -25.00 37.70 7.69
N GLY A 228 -26.19 38.30 7.74
CA GLY A 228 -26.53 39.45 6.90
C GLY A 228 -26.43 39.07 5.42
N ASP A 229 -25.61 39.79 4.66
CA ASP A 229 -25.40 39.54 3.23
C ASP A 229 -24.22 38.61 2.91
N GLN A 230 -23.42 38.25 3.91
CA GLN A 230 -22.18 37.49 3.71
C GLN A 230 -22.40 35.98 3.84
N LEU A 231 -21.98 35.21 2.83
CA LEU A 231 -21.93 33.75 2.90
C LEU A 231 -20.81 33.34 3.87
N VAL A 232 -21.13 32.38 4.71
CA VAL A 232 -20.22 31.81 5.70
C VAL A 232 -20.12 30.33 5.45
N ASP A 233 -18.94 29.90 5.02
CA ASP A 233 -18.69 28.49 4.77
C ASP A 233 -18.61 27.72 6.08
N ALA A 234 -19.11 26.48 6.07
CA ALA A 234 -18.88 25.55 7.15
C ALA A 234 -17.41 25.12 7.16
N SER A 235 -16.81 25.07 8.35
CA SER A 235 -15.46 24.56 8.53
C SER A 235 -15.38 23.08 8.18
N LEU A 236 -14.21 22.64 7.71
CA LEU A 236 -14.00 21.24 7.35
C LEU A 236 -14.03 20.35 8.59
N GLN A 237 -14.83 19.28 8.57
CA GLN A 237 -14.91 18.31 9.66
C GLN A 237 -14.46 16.92 9.21
N GLN A 238 -13.58 16.30 10.00
CA GLN A 238 -13.14 14.93 9.74
C GLN A 238 -14.31 13.96 9.92
N ALA A 239 -14.41 12.99 9.03
CA ALA A 239 -15.43 11.96 9.07
C ALA A 239 -15.31 11.14 10.35
N THR A 240 -16.46 10.77 10.93
CA THR A 240 -16.52 9.92 12.12
C THR A 240 -17.37 8.68 11.87
N ASN A 241 -17.06 7.58 12.55
CA ASN A 241 -17.90 6.38 12.55
C ASN A 241 -19.17 6.61 13.40
N LYS A 242 -20.00 5.56 13.55
CA LYS A 242 -21.21 5.62 14.37
C LYS A 242 -20.94 5.91 15.85
N THR A 243 -19.77 5.61 16.39
CA THR A 243 -19.38 5.89 17.79
C THR A 243 -18.74 7.26 17.98
N GLY A 244 -18.42 7.99 16.91
CA GLY A 244 -17.79 9.31 16.96
C GLY A 244 -16.26 9.29 16.81
N ASP A 245 -15.66 8.15 16.51
CA ASP A 245 -14.22 8.03 16.28
C ASP A 245 -13.84 8.52 14.88
N LEU A 246 -12.73 9.25 14.79
CA LEU A 246 -12.20 9.82 13.56
C LEU A 246 -11.81 8.74 12.54
N MET A 247 -12.17 8.94 11.28
CA MET A 247 -11.98 8.00 10.18
C MET A 247 -10.75 8.33 9.33
N PHE A 248 -10.04 7.29 8.95
CA PHE A 248 -8.87 7.34 8.07
C PHE A 248 -9.05 6.37 6.90
N VAL A 249 -8.44 6.71 5.76
CA VAL A 249 -8.42 5.88 4.56
C VAL A 249 -6.99 5.60 4.13
N ASN A 250 -6.69 4.38 3.70
CA ASN A 250 -5.40 4.05 3.09
C ASN A 250 -5.41 4.26 1.56
N LYS A 251 -4.26 4.08 0.91
CA LYS A 251 -4.15 4.23 -0.56
C LYS A 251 -5.03 3.26 -1.37
N TYR A 252 -5.57 2.22 -0.74
CA TYR A 252 -6.46 1.22 -1.35
C TYR A 252 -7.94 1.45 -1.01
N GLY A 253 -8.27 2.55 -0.32
CA GLY A 253 -9.63 2.92 0.03
C GLY A 253 -10.24 2.15 1.19
N GLU A 254 -9.42 1.42 1.95
CA GLU A 254 -9.86 0.80 3.20
C GLU A 254 -10.09 1.88 4.26
N LEU A 255 -11.25 1.83 4.92
CA LEU A 255 -11.62 2.75 5.99
C LEU A 255 -11.36 2.14 7.37
N LYS A 256 -10.65 2.86 8.23
CA LYS A 256 -10.35 2.44 9.60
C LYS A 256 -10.57 3.58 10.59
N ALA A 257 -11.22 3.31 11.71
CA ALA A 257 -11.43 4.31 12.76
C ALA A 257 -10.18 4.43 13.64
N LYS A 258 -9.95 5.62 14.24
CA LYS A 258 -8.79 5.88 15.11
C LYS A 258 -8.62 4.85 16.23
N GLY A 259 -9.72 4.38 16.81
CA GLY A 259 -9.71 3.37 17.89
C GLY A 259 -9.31 1.96 17.44
N ASP A 260 -9.30 1.68 16.13
CA ASP A 260 -8.97 0.36 15.59
C ASP A 260 -7.46 0.17 15.33
N PHE A 261 -6.67 1.23 15.44
CA PHE A 261 -5.20 1.17 15.36
C PHE A 261 -4.62 0.68 16.69
N LYS A 262 -4.40 -0.64 16.81
CA LYS A 262 -4.01 -1.29 18.07
C LYS A 262 -2.58 -1.81 18.10
N SER A 263 -1.99 -2.16 16.95
CA SER A 263 -0.60 -2.64 16.90
C SER A 263 0.38 -1.45 16.89
N ALA A 264 1.63 -1.69 17.34
CA ALA A 264 2.66 -0.66 17.33
C ALA A 264 2.95 -0.16 15.88
N GLU A 265 2.89 -1.06 14.91
CA GLU A 265 3.04 -0.77 13.48
C GLU A 265 1.89 0.09 12.96
N ASP A 266 0.64 -0.25 13.29
CA ASP A 266 -0.56 0.52 12.93
C ASP A 266 -0.50 1.94 13.51
N ILE A 267 -0.05 2.07 14.76
CA ILE A 267 0.08 3.36 15.44
C ILE A 267 1.20 4.20 14.81
N ALA A 268 2.32 3.58 14.44
CA ALA A 268 3.41 4.28 13.74
C ALA A 268 2.98 4.76 12.34
N ALA A 269 2.25 3.93 11.61
CA ALA A 269 1.65 4.27 10.31
C ALA A 269 0.67 5.45 10.43
N LEU A 270 -0.22 5.41 11.43
CA LEU A 270 -1.13 6.50 11.74
C LEU A 270 -0.37 7.78 12.15
N ASN A 271 0.66 7.67 12.99
CA ASN A 271 1.45 8.83 13.42
C ASN A 271 2.16 9.53 12.25
N SER A 272 2.58 8.76 11.24
CA SER A 272 3.17 9.32 10.01
C SER A 272 2.21 10.28 9.30
N SER A 273 0.90 10.00 9.33
CA SER A 273 -0.13 10.83 8.69
C SER A 273 -0.24 12.24 9.27
N PHE A 274 0.04 12.43 10.56
CA PHE A 274 -0.01 13.74 11.20
C PHE A 274 1.24 14.59 10.94
N SER A 275 2.34 13.96 10.51
CA SER A 275 3.62 14.63 10.27
C SER A 275 3.79 15.16 8.84
N LYS A 276 2.91 14.73 7.92
CA LYS A 276 3.04 14.98 6.47
C LYS A 276 1.74 15.56 5.91
N LYS A 277 1.86 16.30 4.81
CA LYS A 277 0.70 16.71 4.00
C LYS A 277 0.13 15.49 3.27
N THR A 278 -1.18 15.45 3.05
CA THR A 278 -1.84 14.41 2.26
C THR A 278 -2.96 14.98 1.38
N TYR A 279 -3.52 14.17 0.48
CA TYR A 279 -4.71 14.52 -0.26
C TYR A 279 -5.90 14.67 0.68
N LYS A 280 -6.76 15.65 0.40
CA LYS A 280 -8.08 15.71 1.03
C LYS A 280 -8.95 14.62 0.39
N PHE A 281 -9.36 13.64 1.18
CA PHE A 281 -10.34 12.65 0.75
C PHE A 281 -11.71 12.97 1.35
N SER A 282 -12.74 13.02 0.51
CA SER A 282 -14.14 13.04 0.97
C SER A 282 -14.65 11.61 1.11
N LEU A 283 -15.45 11.35 2.16
CA LEU A 283 -16.06 10.04 2.40
C LEU A 283 -16.91 9.57 1.20
N ASP A 284 -17.48 10.50 0.45
CA ASP A 284 -18.36 10.20 -0.69
C ASP A 284 -17.62 9.81 -1.96
N GLN A 285 -16.34 10.21 -2.06
CA GLN A 285 -15.49 9.96 -3.22
C GLN A 285 -14.78 8.60 -3.15
N LEU A 286 -15.17 7.75 -2.19
CA LEU A 286 -14.67 6.39 -1.98
C LEU A 286 -15.62 5.33 -2.57
N ASN A 287 -15.95 5.47 -3.87
CA ASN A 287 -16.89 4.58 -4.57
C ASN A 287 -16.33 3.93 -5.85
N ASP A 288 -15.13 4.30 -6.30
CA ASP A 288 -14.46 3.70 -7.47
C ASP A 288 -13.85 2.33 -7.10
N VAL A 289 -14.71 1.32 -7.03
CA VAL A 289 -14.31 -0.08 -6.77
C VAL A 289 -13.65 -0.65 -8.03
N ARG A 290 -12.40 -1.07 -7.90
CA ARG A 290 -11.60 -1.70 -8.94
C ARG A 290 -11.18 -3.09 -8.52
N THR A 291 -11.07 -4.00 -9.48
CA THR A 291 -10.43 -5.30 -9.27
C THR A 291 -8.92 -5.13 -9.25
N SER A 292 -8.25 -5.80 -8.33
CA SER A 292 -6.79 -5.87 -8.32
C SER A 292 -6.31 -6.53 -9.61
N GLN A 293 -5.23 -5.99 -10.19
CA GLN A 293 -4.66 -6.46 -11.46
C GLN A 293 -3.23 -6.96 -11.24
N PRO A 294 -2.74 -7.92 -12.03
CA PRO A 294 -1.34 -8.29 -12.04
C PRO A 294 -0.47 -7.24 -12.73
N ALA A 295 0.84 -7.28 -12.49
CA ALA A 295 1.78 -6.54 -13.30
C ALA A 295 1.78 -7.16 -14.71
N ALA A 296 1.63 -6.33 -15.74
CA ALA A 296 1.48 -6.78 -17.12
C ALA A 296 2.39 -5.99 -18.06
N ILE A 297 3.13 -6.70 -18.91
CA ILE A 297 3.95 -6.14 -19.99
C ILE A 297 3.33 -6.54 -21.32
N THR A 298 3.14 -5.59 -22.22
CA THR A 298 2.75 -5.89 -23.61
C THR A 298 3.98 -5.85 -24.50
N GLY A 299 4.19 -6.93 -25.26
CA GLY A 299 5.20 -7.06 -26.30
C GLY A 299 5.01 -6.03 -27.42
N GLY A 300 5.97 -5.97 -28.35
CA GLY A 300 5.78 -5.21 -29.58
C GLY A 300 4.89 -5.96 -30.59
N SER A 301 4.95 -5.53 -31.85
CA SER A 301 4.06 -6.03 -32.91
C SER A 301 4.45 -7.46 -33.35
N ALA A 302 3.52 -8.40 -33.15
CA ALA A 302 3.57 -9.83 -33.45
C ALA A 302 2.35 -10.23 -34.32
N ILE A 303 2.50 -10.09 -35.63
CA ILE A 303 1.46 -10.31 -36.63
C ILE A 303 1.57 -11.67 -37.33
N ASN A 304 0.53 -12.05 -38.09
CA ASN A 304 0.45 -13.31 -38.86
C ASN A 304 0.51 -14.60 -38.02
N LEU A 305 0.07 -14.53 -36.76
CA LEU A 305 0.04 -15.67 -35.83
C LEU A 305 -1.34 -16.33 -35.69
N GLY A 306 -2.40 -15.73 -36.24
CA GLY A 306 -3.77 -16.25 -36.19
C GLY A 306 -4.29 -16.56 -34.78
N THR A 307 -5.46 -17.18 -34.71
CA THR A 307 -6.06 -17.69 -33.46
C THR A 307 -6.26 -19.22 -33.47
N GLY A 308 -5.98 -19.90 -34.58
CA GLY A 308 -6.13 -21.35 -34.74
C GLY A 308 -4.91 -22.02 -35.37
N SER A 309 -4.79 -23.33 -35.27
CA SER A 309 -3.55 -24.11 -35.54
C SER A 309 -3.06 -24.08 -37.00
N ASN A 310 -3.88 -23.60 -37.94
CA ASN A 310 -3.50 -23.45 -39.34
C ASN A 310 -2.77 -22.14 -39.64
N ASP A 311 -2.74 -21.18 -38.71
CA ASP A 311 -2.03 -19.91 -38.81
C ASP A 311 -1.10 -19.76 -37.60
N GLY A 312 0.20 -19.57 -37.83
CA GLY A 312 1.17 -19.65 -36.74
C GLY A 312 2.61 -19.93 -37.14
N VAL A 313 3.45 -20.13 -36.12
CA VAL A 313 4.86 -20.53 -36.26
C VAL A 313 4.92 -22.03 -36.53
N ASP A 314 5.63 -22.40 -37.61
CA ASP A 314 5.81 -23.79 -37.99
C ASP A 314 7.13 -24.32 -37.43
N PHE A 315 7.05 -25.11 -36.36
CA PHE A 315 8.21 -25.65 -35.67
C PHE A 315 8.87 -26.81 -36.44
N SER A 316 8.22 -27.37 -37.47
CA SER A 316 8.83 -28.35 -38.38
C SER A 316 9.92 -27.75 -39.26
N THR A 317 9.94 -26.42 -39.39
CA THR A 317 10.98 -25.69 -40.13
C THR A 317 12.25 -25.49 -39.31
N TYR A 318 12.23 -25.77 -38.01
CA TYR A 318 13.39 -25.66 -37.13
C TYR A 318 14.12 -27.00 -37.03
N ASN A 319 15.43 -26.98 -37.27
CA ASN A 319 16.30 -28.14 -37.16
C ASN A 319 17.18 -28.02 -35.90
N ASP A 320 17.54 -29.17 -35.33
CA ASP A 320 18.47 -29.25 -34.19
C ASP A 320 19.93 -29.12 -34.65
N LEU A 321 20.23 -28.02 -35.35
CA LEU A 321 21.56 -27.61 -35.77
C LEU A 321 21.81 -26.19 -35.29
N ASN A 322 23.01 -25.90 -34.79
CA ASN A 322 23.40 -24.53 -34.50
C ASN A 322 23.38 -23.65 -35.76
N LYS A 323 23.26 -22.34 -35.57
CA LYS A 323 22.93 -21.41 -36.66
C LYS A 323 24.03 -21.32 -37.70
N SER A 324 25.29 -21.29 -37.28
CA SER A 324 26.43 -21.20 -38.19
C SER A 324 26.62 -22.47 -39.03
N ASP A 325 26.38 -23.66 -38.46
CA ASP A 325 26.45 -24.92 -39.22
C ASP A 325 25.26 -25.09 -40.16
N LEU A 326 24.06 -24.66 -39.75
CA LEU A 326 22.91 -24.63 -40.64
C LEU A 326 23.16 -23.70 -41.83
N LEU A 327 23.63 -22.47 -41.58
CA LEU A 327 23.98 -21.51 -42.63
C LEU A 327 25.05 -22.06 -43.58
N TRP A 328 26.06 -22.76 -43.04
CA TRP A 328 27.07 -23.43 -43.85
C TRP A 328 26.47 -24.53 -44.75
N LYS A 329 25.56 -25.36 -44.22
CA LYS A 329 24.82 -26.37 -45.00
C LYS A 329 23.87 -25.73 -46.02
N GLN A 330 23.42 -24.51 -45.75
CA GLN A 330 22.67 -23.65 -46.65
C GLN A 330 23.57 -22.78 -47.54
N GLY A 331 24.88 -23.02 -47.63
CA GLY A 331 25.73 -22.37 -48.63
C GLY A 331 26.34 -21.02 -48.25
N SER A 332 26.31 -20.59 -46.99
CA SER A 332 27.00 -19.38 -46.53
C SER A 332 28.52 -19.57 -46.43
N SER A 333 29.28 -18.50 -46.68
CA SER A 333 30.72 -18.42 -46.39
C SER A 333 30.97 -17.97 -44.95
N ALA A 334 32.19 -18.23 -44.45
CA ALA A 334 32.63 -17.84 -43.12
C ALA A 334 34.09 -17.38 -43.11
N VAL A 335 34.50 -16.66 -42.07
CA VAL A 335 35.92 -16.35 -41.78
C VAL A 335 36.22 -16.78 -40.37
N THR A 336 37.36 -17.45 -40.21
CA THR A 336 37.80 -17.97 -38.92
C THR A 336 39.02 -17.19 -38.46
N TYR A 337 38.95 -16.63 -37.26
CA TYR A 337 40.00 -15.83 -36.63
C TYR A 337 40.61 -16.61 -35.45
N ALA A 338 41.89 -16.96 -35.57
CA ALA A 338 42.65 -17.58 -34.49
C ALA A 338 43.26 -16.51 -33.58
N LEU A 339 42.93 -16.50 -32.29
CA LEU A 339 43.56 -15.55 -31.35
C LEU A 339 44.97 -16.01 -30.97
N SER A 340 45.90 -15.07 -30.75
CA SER A 340 47.21 -15.41 -30.19
C SER A 340 47.04 -15.83 -28.72
N THR A 341 47.67 -16.93 -28.32
CA THR A 341 47.64 -17.45 -26.94
C THR A 341 48.92 -17.14 -26.14
N GLY A 342 49.90 -16.47 -26.75
CA GLY A 342 51.18 -16.14 -26.11
C GLY A 342 51.16 -14.79 -25.37
N SER A 343 51.47 -14.80 -24.07
CA SER A 343 51.83 -13.61 -23.24
C SER A 343 50.79 -12.49 -23.10
N LEU A 344 49.51 -12.82 -22.92
CA LEU A 344 48.46 -11.83 -22.65
C LEU A 344 48.40 -11.46 -21.16
N ALA A 345 48.35 -10.17 -20.87
CA ALA A 345 48.16 -9.65 -19.52
C ALA A 345 46.68 -9.62 -19.14
N THR A 346 46.39 -9.61 -17.84
CA THR A 346 45.02 -9.57 -17.29
C THR A 346 44.31 -8.23 -17.46
N THR A 347 44.94 -7.29 -18.18
CA THR A 347 44.43 -5.97 -18.54
C THR A 347 44.15 -5.85 -20.04
N ASP A 348 44.50 -6.87 -20.83
CA ASP A 348 44.30 -6.85 -22.27
C ASP A 348 42.81 -6.95 -22.60
N SER A 349 42.42 -6.67 -23.84
CA SER A 349 41.06 -6.92 -24.35
C SER A 349 41.13 -7.40 -25.80
N VAL A 350 40.15 -8.21 -26.21
CA VAL A 350 39.91 -8.49 -27.62
C VAL A 350 38.82 -7.52 -28.07
N SER A 351 39.05 -6.80 -29.16
CA SER A 351 38.02 -5.95 -29.74
C SER A 351 37.81 -6.28 -31.21
N LEU A 352 36.55 -6.27 -31.62
CA LEU A 352 36.15 -6.49 -32.99
C LEU A 352 35.39 -5.26 -33.47
N THR A 353 35.85 -4.71 -34.59
CA THR A 353 35.20 -3.59 -35.27
C THR A 353 34.54 -4.10 -36.54
N PHE A 354 33.27 -3.79 -36.74
CA PHE A 354 32.50 -4.23 -37.91
C PHE A 354 31.59 -3.13 -38.45
N GLY A 355 31.29 -3.19 -39.74
CA GLY A 355 30.40 -2.28 -40.44
C GLY A 355 31.11 -1.13 -41.16
N SER A 356 30.72 -0.91 -42.42
CA SER A 356 31.14 0.21 -43.26
C SER A 356 29.90 0.94 -43.82
N PRO A 357 29.80 2.30 -43.79
CA PRO A 357 30.83 3.29 -43.42
C PRO A 357 30.86 3.67 -41.93
N THR A 358 29.84 3.32 -41.14
CA THR A 358 29.83 3.50 -39.68
C THR A 358 30.30 2.23 -38.98
N THR A 359 31.52 2.26 -38.47
CA THR A 359 32.15 1.16 -37.74
C THR A 359 31.67 1.10 -36.30
N LYS A 360 31.19 -0.06 -35.84
CA LYS A 360 30.92 -0.35 -34.43
C LYS A 360 32.03 -1.22 -33.85
N THR A 361 32.46 -0.94 -32.63
CA THR A 361 33.48 -1.72 -31.92
C THR A 361 32.88 -2.39 -30.69
N ILE A 362 33.02 -3.71 -30.59
CA ILE A 362 32.69 -4.52 -29.41
C ILE A 362 34.01 -4.99 -28.79
N SER A 363 34.21 -4.74 -27.50
CA SER A 363 35.42 -5.13 -26.78
C SER A 363 35.10 -5.97 -25.55
N VAL A 364 35.87 -7.03 -25.33
CA VAL A 364 35.74 -7.94 -24.18
C VAL A 364 37.09 -8.02 -23.45
N PRO A 365 37.16 -7.71 -22.15
CA PRO A 365 38.41 -7.74 -21.39
C PRO A 365 38.92 -9.18 -21.15
N VAL A 366 40.23 -9.30 -21.03
CA VAL A 366 40.97 -10.53 -20.70
C VAL A 366 41.05 -10.67 -19.17
N ALA A 367 40.47 -11.72 -18.59
CA ALA A 367 40.50 -11.96 -17.12
C ALA A 367 41.65 -12.88 -16.67
N ALA A 368 42.09 -12.75 -15.42
CA ALA A 368 43.32 -13.33 -14.85
C ALA A 368 43.33 -14.83 -14.49
N SER A 369 42.19 -15.52 -14.47
CA SER A 369 42.15 -16.94 -14.04
C SER A 369 40.95 -17.73 -14.56
N THR A 370 40.25 -17.20 -15.55
CA THR A 370 39.24 -17.87 -16.38
C THR A 370 39.48 -17.29 -17.76
N GLU A 371 40.16 -18.07 -18.61
CA GLU A 371 40.82 -17.62 -19.84
C GLU A 371 40.00 -16.65 -20.71
N LEU A 372 40.69 -15.87 -21.54
CA LEU A 372 40.11 -15.32 -22.77
C LEU A 372 39.25 -16.39 -23.45
N THR A 373 37.94 -16.20 -23.48
CA THR A 373 37.11 -17.06 -24.31
C THR A 373 36.63 -16.23 -25.48
N THR A 374 37.13 -16.57 -26.67
CA THR A 374 36.45 -16.31 -27.93
C THR A 374 34.93 -16.50 -27.78
N ALA A 375 34.46 -17.45 -26.95
CA ALA A 375 33.05 -17.66 -26.60
C ALA A 375 32.35 -16.44 -25.96
N ALA A 376 32.98 -15.72 -25.02
CA ALA A 376 32.44 -14.48 -24.47
C ALA A 376 32.34 -13.38 -25.54
N MET A 377 33.31 -13.33 -26.45
CA MET A 377 33.28 -12.46 -27.62
C MET A 377 32.13 -12.83 -28.58
N ALA A 378 31.97 -14.11 -28.92
CA ALA A 378 30.86 -14.55 -29.77
C ALA A 378 29.49 -14.29 -29.13
N LYS A 379 29.37 -14.45 -27.80
CA LYS A 379 28.17 -14.09 -27.06
C LYS A 379 27.88 -12.59 -27.14
N ALA A 380 28.89 -11.74 -26.96
CA ALA A 380 28.74 -10.29 -27.06
C ALA A 380 28.39 -9.84 -28.50
N LEU A 381 29.02 -10.45 -29.51
CA LEU A 381 28.75 -10.18 -30.92
C LEU A 381 27.32 -10.58 -31.30
N ASN A 382 26.89 -11.78 -30.95
CA ASN A 382 25.55 -12.27 -31.26
C ASN A 382 24.44 -11.53 -30.46
N ALA A 383 24.81 -10.81 -29.40
CA ALA A 383 23.88 -9.94 -28.66
C ALA A 383 23.71 -8.56 -29.31
N ASP A 384 24.57 -8.15 -30.25
CA ASP A 384 24.39 -6.92 -31.02
C ASP A 384 23.47 -7.17 -32.22
N SER A 385 22.44 -6.33 -32.35
CA SER A 385 21.42 -6.48 -33.40
C SER A 385 21.97 -6.27 -34.81
N ASP A 386 22.94 -5.36 -34.97
CA ASP A 386 23.50 -5.00 -36.28
C ASP A 386 24.47 -6.09 -36.76
N PHE A 387 25.26 -6.64 -35.83
CA PHE A 387 26.08 -7.81 -36.09
C PHE A 387 25.19 -9.00 -36.47
N GLY A 388 24.22 -9.33 -35.60
CA GLY A 388 23.32 -10.47 -35.78
C GLY A 388 22.38 -10.38 -36.99
N ALA A 389 22.29 -9.22 -37.66
CA ALA A 389 21.54 -9.06 -38.90
C ALA A 389 22.34 -9.49 -40.14
N LYS A 390 23.67 -9.47 -40.05
CA LYS A 390 24.59 -9.79 -41.16
C LYS A 390 25.39 -11.07 -40.92
N TYR A 391 25.73 -11.34 -39.68
CA TYR A 391 26.70 -12.35 -39.29
C TYR A 391 26.23 -13.13 -38.06
N VAL A 392 26.79 -14.33 -37.91
CA VAL A 392 26.68 -15.14 -36.69
C VAL A 392 28.10 -15.51 -36.27
N ALA A 393 28.42 -15.24 -35.02
CA ALA A 393 29.69 -15.63 -34.42
C ALA A 393 29.52 -16.99 -33.73
N GLN A 394 30.45 -17.90 -33.97
CA GLN A 394 30.50 -19.21 -33.35
C GLN A 394 31.92 -19.49 -32.92
N VAL A 395 32.07 -20.15 -31.78
CA VAL A 395 33.37 -20.50 -31.25
C VAL A 395 33.29 -21.96 -30.84
N PRO A 396 33.65 -22.89 -31.72
CA PRO A 396 33.75 -24.28 -31.32
C PRO A 396 34.87 -24.44 -30.29
N THR A 397 34.70 -25.30 -29.29
CA THR A 397 35.79 -25.71 -28.40
C THR A 397 36.30 -27.06 -28.84
N THR A 398 37.62 -27.27 -28.80
CA THR A 398 38.21 -28.53 -29.26
C THR A 398 39.10 -29.14 -28.19
N ALA A 399 38.95 -30.45 -27.98
CA ALA A 399 39.88 -31.29 -27.25
C ALA A 399 40.54 -32.28 -28.22
N THR A 400 41.87 -32.29 -28.25
CA THR A 400 42.65 -33.21 -29.08
C THR A 400 43.39 -34.18 -28.19
N LEU A 401 43.07 -35.47 -28.30
CA LEU A 401 43.86 -36.56 -27.72
C LEU A 401 44.95 -36.93 -28.73
N THR A 402 46.20 -36.61 -28.42
CA THR A 402 47.32 -36.85 -29.32
C THR A 402 47.82 -38.30 -29.24
N GLY A 403 48.33 -38.85 -30.34
CA GLY A 403 49.10 -40.11 -30.33
C GLY A 403 48.32 -41.36 -29.86
N VAL A 404 47.03 -41.45 -30.18
CA VAL A 404 46.18 -42.59 -29.84
C VAL A 404 46.49 -43.78 -30.76
N SER A 405 46.90 -44.91 -30.18
CA SER A 405 47.16 -46.16 -30.93
C SER A 405 46.65 -47.39 -30.19
N PHE A 406 46.16 -48.37 -30.96
CA PHE A 406 45.73 -49.69 -30.46
C PHE A 406 46.94 -50.59 -30.14
N GLY A 407 46.70 -51.73 -29.48
CA GLY A 407 47.72 -52.73 -29.20
C GLY A 407 48.31 -53.40 -30.45
N SER A 408 49.24 -54.34 -30.27
CA SER A 408 49.90 -55.05 -31.38
C SER A 408 48.93 -55.88 -32.24
N THR A 409 47.79 -56.29 -31.67
CA THR A 409 46.63 -56.82 -32.41
C THR A 409 45.41 -55.95 -32.03
N PRO A 410 44.96 -55.04 -32.92
CA PRO A 410 43.91 -54.09 -32.57
C PRO A 410 42.59 -54.80 -32.22
N ALA A 411 42.07 -54.57 -31.02
CA ALA A 411 40.82 -55.15 -30.54
C ALA A 411 39.87 -54.06 -30.02
N ALA A 412 38.56 -54.32 -30.10
CA ALA A 412 37.53 -53.41 -29.60
C ALA A 412 37.64 -53.12 -28.09
N GLY A 413 38.26 -54.02 -27.31
CA GLY A 413 38.44 -53.89 -25.86
C GLY A 413 39.74 -53.20 -25.40
N ASP A 414 40.56 -52.68 -26.32
CA ASP A 414 41.85 -52.05 -25.97
C ASP A 414 41.69 -50.80 -25.09
N PHE A 415 40.51 -50.17 -25.09
CA PHE A 415 40.12 -49.04 -24.25
C PHE A 415 38.86 -49.37 -23.45
N SER A 416 38.82 -49.00 -22.17
CA SER A 416 37.75 -49.39 -21.23
C SER A 416 36.72 -48.29 -20.99
N SER A 417 37.17 -47.04 -20.96
CA SER A 417 36.35 -45.88 -20.63
C SER A 417 36.91 -44.59 -21.23
N PHE A 418 36.05 -43.58 -21.31
CA PHE A 418 36.39 -42.22 -21.69
C PHE A 418 35.74 -41.24 -20.70
N SER A 419 36.44 -40.18 -20.33
CA SER A 419 35.86 -39.10 -19.51
C SER A 419 36.19 -37.73 -20.10
N MET A 420 35.28 -36.77 -19.94
CA MET A 420 35.42 -35.40 -20.40
C MET A 420 34.69 -34.44 -19.48
N THR A 421 35.13 -33.19 -19.38
CA THR A 421 34.38 -32.12 -18.73
C THR A 421 33.98 -31.10 -19.77
N LEU A 422 32.68 -30.93 -20.01
CA LEU A 422 32.09 -30.07 -21.02
C LEU A 422 31.18 -29.03 -20.37
N GLY A 423 31.50 -27.74 -20.53
CA GLY A 423 30.73 -26.65 -19.91
C GLY A 423 30.61 -26.78 -18.39
N GLY A 424 31.60 -27.39 -17.73
CA GLY A 424 31.56 -27.72 -16.30
C GLY A 424 30.83 -29.03 -15.95
N LYS A 425 30.14 -29.68 -16.90
CA LYS A 425 29.53 -31.01 -16.72
C LYS A 425 30.56 -32.11 -16.98
N SER A 426 30.77 -32.99 -16.01
CA SER A 426 31.58 -34.20 -16.23
C SER A 426 30.76 -35.27 -16.94
N ILE A 427 31.27 -35.75 -18.08
CA ILE A 427 30.74 -36.85 -18.88
C ILE A 427 31.69 -38.03 -18.71
N SER A 428 31.17 -39.16 -18.24
CA SER A 428 31.94 -40.40 -18.07
C SER A 428 31.27 -41.54 -18.83
N ILE A 429 31.99 -42.12 -19.78
CA ILE A 429 31.56 -43.22 -20.61
C ILE A 429 32.33 -44.48 -20.19
N SER A 430 31.64 -45.42 -19.58
CA SER A 430 32.18 -46.75 -19.25
C SER A 430 31.80 -47.79 -20.31
N ASN A 431 32.55 -48.90 -20.37
CA ASN A 431 32.31 -50.05 -21.25
C ASN A 431 32.30 -49.67 -22.74
N LEU A 432 33.35 -48.99 -23.20
CA LEU A 432 33.51 -48.69 -24.63
C LEU A 432 33.56 -50.00 -25.45
N ALA A 433 32.71 -50.08 -26.48
CA ALA A 433 32.60 -51.27 -27.33
C ALA A 433 32.51 -50.88 -28.82
N PRO A 434 33.58 -50.29 -29.39
CA PRO A 434 33.59 -49.95 -30.81
C PRO A 434 33.41 -51.21 -31.67
N VAL A 435 32.72 -51.06 -32.80
CA VAL A 435 32.39 -52.14 -33.75
C VAL A 435 33.62 -52.86 -34.35
N SER A 436 34.81 -52.23 -34.30
CA SER A 436 36.10 -52.79 -34.71
C SER A 436 37.28 -52.15 -33.95
N GLY A 437 38.45 -52.80 -33.94
CA GLY A 437 39.69 -52.26 -33.38
C GLY A 437 40.35 -51.18 -34.27
N SER A 438 39.60 -50.13 -34.63
CA SER A 438 40.11 -49.02 -35.45
C SER A 438 39.79 -47.67 -34.82
N LEU A 439 40.65 -46.66 -35.08
CA LEU A 439 40.48 -45.32 -34.51
C LEU A 439 39.20 -44.64 -35.02
N THR A 440 38.81 -44.90 -36.27
CA THR A 440 37.54 -44.42 -36.84
C THR A 440 36.32 -45.05 -36.17
N SER A 441 36.38 -46.36 -35.86
CA SER A 441 35.29 -47.03 -35.14
C SER A 441 35.20 -46.59 -33.68
N LEU A 442 36.32 -46.24 -33.05
CA LEU A 442 36.35 -45.64 -31.71
C LEU A 442 35.81 -44.22 -31.71
N ALA A 443 36.18 -43.41 -32.71
CA ALA A 443 35.66 -42.05 -32.89
C ALA A 443 34.13 -42.05 -33.08
N ALA A 444 33.60 -42.94 -33.93
CA ALA A 444 32.15 -43.06 -34.16
C ALA A 444 31.38 -43.50 -32.91
N GLU A 445 31.95 -44.44 -32.14
CA GLU A 445 31.38 -44.85 -30.85
C GLU A 445 31.41 -43.69 -29.85
N LEU A 446 32.55 -43.01 -29.70
CA LEU A 446 32.68 -41.86 -28.80
C LEU A 446 31.77 -40.70 -29.19
N GLU A 447 31.63 -40.38 -30.47
CA GLU A 447 30.71 -39.34 -30.95
C GLU A 447 29.27 -39.66 -30.57
N THR A 448 28.83 -40.89 -30.88
CA THR A 448 27.47 -41.34 -30.57
C THR A 448 27.21 -41.30 -29.07
N ARG A 449 28.16 -41.81 -28.27
CA ARG A 449 28.05 -41.86 -26.80
C ARG A 449 28.14 -40.45 -26.18
N LEU A 450 29.02 -39.57 -26.66
CA LEU A 450 29.15 -38.21 -26.14
C LEU A 450 27.94 -37.35 -26.45
N ARG A 451 27.43 -37.40 -27.68
CA ARG A 451 26.16 -36.73 -28.04
C ARG A 451 25.03 -37.22 -27.16
N ARG A 452 24.98 -38.53 -26.91
CA ARG A 452 23.97 -39.16 -26.06
C ARG A 452 24.06 -38.69 -24.60
N GLU A 453 25.25 -38.67 -24.00
CA GLU A 453 25.46 -38.12 -22.64
C GLU A 453 25.23 -36.59 -22.58
N ASP A 454 25.21 -35.92 -23.73
CA ASP A 454 24.92 -34.51 -23.90
C ASP A 454 23.49 -34.21 -24.42
N GLY A 455 22.55 -35.13 -24.17
CA GLY A 455 21.13 -34.91 -24.46
C GLY A 455 20.76 -35.03 -25.94
N GLY A 456 21.56 -35.75 -26.73
CA GLY A 456 21.34 -36.01 -28.15
C GLY A 456 21.77 -34.88 -29.09
N LYS A 457 22.30 -33.77 -28.54
CA LYS A 457 22.73 -32.61 -29.33
C LYS A 457 23.75 -33.00 -30.37
N THR A 458 23.56 -32.54 -31.60
CA THR A 458 24.52 -32.81 -32.68
C THR A 458 25.76 -31.92 -32.63
N ASP A 459 25.84 -31.01 -31.66
CA ASP A 459 26.92 -30.02 -31.53
C ASP A 459 28.28 -30.66 -31.21
N ILE A 460 28.31 -31.85 -30.62
CA ILE A 460 29.57 -32.58 -30.38
C ILE A 460 29.90 -33.44 -31.60
N SER A 461 31.12 -33.39 -32.11
CA SER A 461 31.62 -34.31 -33.14
C SER A 461 32.97 -34.89 -32.72
N VAL A 462 33.25 -36.13 -33.14
CA VAL A 462 34.55 -36.78 -32.89
C VAL A 462 35.12 -37.23 -34.21
N SER A 463 36.25 -36.64 -34.60
CA SER A 463 36.92 -36.91 -35.87
C SER A 463 38.33 -37.44 -35.63
N VAL A 464 38.86 -38.14 -36.62
CA VAL A 464 40.23 -38.67 -36.61
C VAL A 464 41.09 -37.80 -37.51
N ASN A 465 42.23 -37.32 -37.00
CA ASN A 465 43.26 -36.64 -37.79
C ASN A 465 44.62 -37.31 -37.55
N GLY A 466 45.04 -38.17 -38.47
CA GLY A 466 46.24 -39.01 -38.31
C GLY A 466 46.08 -39.95 -37.10
N SER A 467 46.98 -39.84 -36.11
CA SER A 467 46.92 -40.58 -34.85
C SER A 467 46.19 -39.81 -33.73
N ASN A 468 45.49 -38.72 -34.05
CA ASN A 468 44.81 -37.88 -33.06
C ASN A 468 43.30 -38.07 -33.12
N LEU A 469 42.65 -38.06 -31.95
CA LEU A 469 41.20 -37.95 -31.82
C LEU A 469 40.85 -36.50 -31.49
N ASN A 470 40.09 -35.85 -32.37
CA ASN A 470 39.65 -34.48 -32.22
C ASN A 470 38.18 -34.46 -31.84
N ILE A 471 37.88 -33.96 -30.66
CA ILE A 471 36.53 -33.78 -30.13
C ILE A 471 36.20 -32.31 -30.22
N VAL A 472 35.15 -31.95 -30.96
CA VAL A 472 34.74 -30.57 -31.19
C VAL A 472 33.33 -30.38 -30.64
N ASP A 473 33.13 -29.41 -29.75
CA ASP A 473 31.80 -28.92 -29.38
C ASP A 473 31.52 -27.60 -30.10
N ALA A 474 30.67 -27.68 -31.12
CA ALA A 474 30.26 -26.58 -31.97
C ALA A 474 29.43 -25.52 -31.23
N SER A 475 28.81 -25.89 -30.09
CA SER A 475 28.09 -24.94 -29.24
C SER A 475 29.01 -24.05 -28.40
N GLY A 476 30.31 -24.37 -28.35
CA GLY A 476 31.33 -23.56 -27.70
C GLY A 476 31.40 -23.68 -26.19
N ARG A 477 30.84 -24.75 -25.60
CA ARG A 477 30.98 -25.01 -24.17
C ARG A 477 32.39 -25.51 -23.89
N LEU A 478 33.00 -25.02 -22.83
CA LEU A 478 34.41 -25.31 -22.53
C LEU A 478 34.66 -26.81 -22.33
N ILE A 479 35.58 -27.38 -23.10
CA ILE A 479 36.10 -28.73 -22.85
C ILE A 479 37.36 -28.59 -22.01
N THR A 480 37.29 -28.92 -20.72
CA THR A 480 38.40 -28.70 -19.77
C THR A 480 39.16 -29.97 -19.42
N THR A 481 38.56 -31.13 -19.62
CA THR A 481 39.22 -32.43 -19.49
C THR A 481 38.74 -33.34 -20.63
N ALA A 482 39.61 -34.22 -21.13
CA ALA A 482 39.27 -35.30 -22.05
C ALA A 482 40.33 -36.39 -21.88
N ALA A 483 39.92 -37.56 -21.42
CA ALA A 483 40.81 -38.67 -21.10
C ALA A 483 40.22 -39.98 -21.62
N LEU A 484 41.07 -40.79 -22.23
CA LEU A 484 40.75 -42.15 -22.65
C LEU A 484 41.54 -43.11 -21.73
N THR A 485 40.90 -44.19 -21.29
CA THR A 485 41.51 -45.16 -20.39
C THR A 485 41.83 -46.44 -21.15
N LYS A 486 43.11 -46.82 -21.19
CA LYS A 486 43.54 -48.08 -21.82
C LYS A 486 43.27 -49.29 -20.92
N THR A 487 42.89 -50.40 -21.54
CA THR A 487 42.74 -51.72 -20.90
C THR A 487 43.98 -52.59 -21.10
N VAL A 488 44.68 -52.40 -22.22
CA VAL A 488 45.89 -53.15 -22.59
C VAL A 488 47.14 -52.27 -22.52
N ALA A 489 48.25 -52.81 -21.99
CA ALA A 489 49.47 -52.04 -21.77
C ALA A 489 50.10 -51.50 -23.07
N SER A 490 49.94 -52.22 -24.19
CA SER A 490 50.46 -51.90 -25.51
C SER A 490 49.72 -50.80 -26.26
N ALA A 491 48.53 -50.38 -25.80
CA ALA A 491 47.84 -49.22 -26.35
C ALA A 491 48.50 -47.92 -25.84
N ALA A 492 48.59 -46.91 -26.70
CA ALA A 492 49.19 -45.61 -26.37
C ALA A 492 48.16 -44.49 -26.47
N ILE A 493 48.31 -43.53 -25.57
CA ILE A 493 47.53 -42.29 -25.51
C ILE A 493 48.54 -41.22 -25.12
N GLY A 494 48.69 -40.19 -25.94
CA GLY A 494 49.53 -39.03 -25.67
C GLY A 494 48.85 -38.02 -24.74
N THR A 495 49.23 -36.75 -24.84
CA THR A 495 48.64 -35.68 -24.03
C THR A 495 47.35 -35.15 -24.67
N SER A 496 46.39 -34.77 -23.83
CA SER A 496 45.21 -34.02 -24.24
C SER A 496 45.55 -32.54 -24.35
N THR A 497 45.34 -31.92 -25.51
CA THR A 497 45.43 -30.48 -25.68
C THR A 497 44.03 -29.89 -25.83
N PHE A 498 43.78 -28.77 -25.16
CA PHE A 498 42.51 -28.06 -25.20
C PHE A 498 42.76 -26.68 -25.82
N SER A 499 41.82 -26.21 -26.61
CA SER A 499 41.86 -24.85 -27.16
C SER A 499 40.49 -24.21 -27.04
N SER A 500 40.44 -22.96 -26.55
CA SER A 500 39.34 -22.07 -26.85
C SER A 500 39.46 -21.77 -28.35
N GLY A 501 38.51 -22.30 -29.14
CA GLY A 501 38.71 -22.39 -30.57
C GLY A 501 38.72 -21.04 -31.26
N GLU A 502 38.97 -21.11 -32.56
CA GLU A 502 38.97 -19.97 -33.46
C GLU A 502 37.58 -19.32 -33.51
N LEU A 503 37.52 -17.99 -33.55
CA LEU A 503 36.27 -17.24 -33.73
C LEU A 503 35.84 -17.37 -35.19
N LYS A 504 34.82 -18.19 -35.45
CA LYS A 504 34.21 -18.35 -36.76
C LYS A 504 33.06 -17.36 -36.90
N ILE A 505 33.11 -16.52 -37.94
CA ILE A 505 32.05 -15.59 -38.29
C ILE A 505 31.46 -16.02 -39.62
N THR A 506 30.21 -16.45 -39.59
CA THR A 506 29.46 -16.95 -40.74
C THR A 506 28.47 -15.90 -41.21
N ALA A 507 28.38 -15.63 -42.50
CA ALA A 507 27.39 -14.70 -43.03
C ALA A 507 25.98 -15.30 -43.00
N ILE A 508 25.00 -14.47 -42.61
CA ILE A 508 23.58 -14.83 -42.68
C ILE A 508 23.12 -14.81 -44.12
N ASP A 509 23.49 -13.77 -44.86
CA ASP A 509 23.29 -13.73 -46.30
C ASP A 509 24.36 -14.60 -46.97
N PRO A 510 23.97 -15.69 -47.66
CA PRO A 510 24.95 -16.55 -48.30
C PRO A 510 25.68 -15.85 -49.48
N ASN A 511 25.31 -14.61 -49.86
CA ASN A 511 25.94 -13.80 -50.90
C ASN A 511 27.21 -13.09 -50.46
N VAL A 512 27.49 -13.07 -49.16
CA VAL A 512 28.69 -12.42 -48.65
C VAL A 512 29.85 -13.42 -48.74
N SER A 513 30.80 -13.16 -49.65
CA SER A 513 32.03 -13.97 -49.78
C SER A 513 32.90 -13.90 -48.52
N ALA A 514 33.75 -14.91 -48.26
CA ALA A 514 34.64 -14.87 -47.11
C ALA A 514 35.59 -13.66 -47.15
N THR A 515 36.01 -13.22 -48.34
CA THR A 515 36.81 -12.00 -48.52
C THR A 515 36.07 -10.73 -48.08
N ALA A 516 34.77 -10.63 -48.39
CA ALA A 516 33.95 -9.49 -47.99
C ALA A 516 33.73 -9.47 -46.46
N ILE A 517 33.52 -10.63 -45.84
CA ILE A 517 33.45 -10.76 -44.36
C ILE A 517 34.76 -10.27 -43.73
N ALA A 518 35.91 -10.74 -44.24
CA ALA A 518 37.23 -10.36 -43.72
C ALA A 518 37.55 -8.87 -43.89
N ALA A 519 36.99 -8.22 -44.91
CA ALA A 519 37.14 -6.78 -45.12
C ALA A 519 36.20 -5.93 -44.25
N ASP A 520 35.00 -6.45 -43.94
CA ASP A 520 34.01 -5.77 -43.09
C ASP A 520 34.30 -5.94 -41.60
N ILE A 521 35.17 -6.89 -41.23
CA ILE A 521 35.47 -7.25 -39.84
C ILE A 521 36.98 -7.14 -39.55
N ALA A 522 37.32 -6.25 -38.62
CA ALA A 522 38.66 -6.08 -38.10
C ALA A 522 38.73 -6.55 -36.64
N VAL A 523 39.63 -7.49 -36.34
CA VAL A 523 39.86 -8.00 -34.97
C VAL A 523 41.20 -7.50 -34.46
N SER A 524 41.22 -6.97 -33.25
CA SER A 524 42.43 -6.59 -32.53
C SER A 524 42.47 -7.20 -31.13
N GLN A 525 43.68 -7.45 -30.65
CA GLN A 525 43.97 -8.01 -29.33
C GLN A 525 44.99 -7.12 -28.63
N ALA A 526 44.69 -6.70 -27.40
CA ALA A 526 45.47 -5.72 -26.66
C ALA A 526 45.74 -4.42 -27.46
N GLY A 527 44.77 -3.99 -28.27
CA GLY A 527 44.89 -2.81 -29.15
C GLY A 527 45.70 -3.04 -30.43
N THR A 528 46.23 -4.24 -30.67
CA THR A 528 47.01 -4.58 -31.87
C THR A 528 46.16 -5.42 -32.84
N PRO A 529 46.04 -5.05 -34.14
CA PRO A 529 45.32 -5.86 -35.13
C PRO A 529 45.91 -7.27 -35.26
N LEU A 530 45.07 -8.29 -35.46
CA LEU A 530 45.51 -9.65 -35.74
C LEU A 530 46.30 -9.71 -37.06
N ALA A 531 47.41 -10.45 -37.08
CA ALA A 531 48.18 -10.67 -38.31
C ALA A 531 47.45 -11.61 -39.28
N THR A 532 47.71 -11.48 -40.59
CA THR A 532 47.02 -12.23 -41.65
C THR A 532 47.14 -13.76 -41.54
N GLY A 533 48.22 -14.27 -40.95
CA GLY A 533 48.40 -15.71 -40.72
C GLY A 533 47.46 -16.32 -39.67
N PHE A 534 46.70 -15.49 -38.95
CA PHE A 534 45.69 -15.89 -37.97
C PHE A 534 44.26 -15.78 -38.52
N ILE A 535 44.09 -15.46 -39.81
CA ILE A 535 42.78 -15.28 -40.45
C ILE A 535 42.65 -16.30 -41.59
N THR A 536 41.67 -17.19 -41.46
CA THR A 536 41.36 -18.23 -42.45
C THR A 536 40.03 -17.90 -43.12
N ALA A 537 40.04 -17.65 -44.43
CA ALA A 537 38.84 -17.49 -45.23
C ALA A 537 38.25 -18.87 -45.57
N ASN A 538 36.99 -19.11 -45.19
CA ASN A 538 36.27 -20.35 -45.47
C ASN A 538 35.15 -20.04 -46.48
N ASP A 539 35.47 -20.07 -47.77
CA ASP A 539 34.44 -19.93 -48.79
C ASP A 539 33.53 -21.15 -48.84
N THR A 540 32.25 -20.90 -49.14
CA THR A 540 31.23 -21.94 -49.26
C THR A 540 31.64 -23.02 -50.27
N PRO A 541 31.49 -24.31 -49.94
CA PRO A 541 31.71 -25.41 -50.88
C PRO A 541 30.56 -25.55 -51.89
N TYR A 542 29.51 -24.72 -51.77
CA TYR A 542 28.32 -24.70 -52.61
C TYR A 542 28.27 -23.39 -53.43
N PRO A 543 29.09 -23.24 -54.50
CA PRO A 543 29.11 -22.01 -55.26
C PRO A 543 27.77 -21.75 -55.96
N ARG A 544 27.40 -20.47 -56.01
CA ARG A 544 26.08 -20.02 -56.43
C ARG A 544 25.92 -19.97 -57.93
N SER A 545 24.72 -20.32 -58.41
CA SER A 545 24.35 -20.19 -59.82
C SER A 545 24.46 -18.72 -60.26
N GLN A 546 25.18 -18.46 -61.34
CA GLN A 546 25.28 -17.13 -61.97
C GLN A 546 24.97 -17.22 -63.46
N ALA A 547 24.35 -16.18 -64.02
CA ALA A 547 24.18 -16.00 -65.45
C ALA A 547 24.71 -14.64 -65.89
N GLY A 548 25.54 -14.61 -66.94
CA GLY A 548 26.09 -13.39 -67.52
C GLY A 548 25.31 -12.95 -68.76
N TYR A 549 24.99 -11.67 -68.83
CA TYR A 549 24.39 -11.02 -69.98
C TYR A 549 25.34 -9.92 -70.47
N VAL A 550 25.95 -10.15 -71.63
CA VAL A 550 26.84 -9.17 -72.26
C VAL A 550 25.98 -8.19 -73.04
N LEU A 551 25.96 -6.93 -72.62
CA LEU A 551 25.20 -5.86 -73.25
C LEU A 551 26.08 -5.13 -74.27
N THR A 552 25.55 -4.79 -75.44
CA THR A 552 26.38 -4.31 -76.57
C THR A 552 26.77 -2.83 -76.48
N ALA A 553 26.17 -2.07 -75.57
CA ALA A 553 26.48 -0.66 -75.34
C ALA A 553 26.21 -0.26 -73.87
N ALA A 554 27.10 0.52 -73.27
CA ALA A 554 27.00 0.94 -71.87
C ALA A 554 25.83 1.90 -71.56
N SER A 555 25.27 2.57 -72.58
CA SER A 555 24.21 3.57 -72.49
C SER A 555 23.10 3.33 -73.53
N SER A 556 22.22 2.37 -73.27
CA SER A 556 21.06 2.06 -74.10
C SER A 556 19.84 1.83 -73.20
N PRO A 557 18.61 2.03 -73.70
CA PRO A 557 17.41 1.56 -73.01
C PRO A 557 17.44 0.03 -72.89
N PHE A 558 17.40 -0.44 -71.65
CA PHE A 558 17.31 -1.87 -71.33
C PHE A 558 15.90 -2.19 -70.85
N LYS A 559 15.42 -3.40 -71.14
CA LYS A 559 14.15 -3.92 -70.64
C LYS A 559 14.35 -5.35 -70.17
N ALA A 560 13.86 -5.67 -68.97
CA ALA A 560 13.76 -7.04 -68.49
C ALA A 560 12.31 -7.48 -68.32
N THR A 561 12.10 -8.80 -68.35
CA THR A 561 10.85 -9.47 -67.96
C THR A 561 11.21 -10.66 -67.07
N PHE A 562 10.48 -10.81 -65.97
CA PHE A 562 10.74 -11.82 -64.94
C PHE A 562 9.56 -12.79 -64.77
N GLY A 563 9.80 -14.10 -64.96
CA GLY A 563 8.84 -15.21 -64.75
C GLY A 563 8.52 -16.04 -66.03
N PRO A 564 8.19 -17.34 -65.88
CA PRO A 564 7.89 -18.23 -67.02
C PRO A 564 6.42 -18.15 -67.52
N ASP A 565 5.42 -17.83 -66.68
CA ASP A 565 3.98 -17.93 -67.03
C ASP A 565 3.05 -16.83 -66.45
N ALA A 566 3.56 -15.70 -65.91
CA ALA A 566 2.74 -14.62 -65.32
C ALA A 566 3.07 -13.21 -65.87
N ALA A 567 2.15 -12.24 -65.68
CA ALA A 567 2.20 -10.90 -66.28
C ALA A 567 3.58 -10.19 -66.07
N PRO A 568 4.30 -9.85 -67.16
CA PRO A 568 5.66 -9.29 -67.12
C PRO A 568 5.80 -8.02 -66.28
N ILE A 569 6.70 -8.02 -65.30
CA ILE A 569 7.20 -6.79 -64.69
C ILE A 569 8.29 -6.21 -65.59
N THR A 570 8.12 -4.95 -65.99
CA THR A 570 9.05 -4.24 -66.89
C THR A 570 10.00 -3.39 -66.07
N VAL A 571 11.26 -3.80 -66.01
CA VAL A 571 12.34 -2.98 -65.43
C VAL A 571 13.04 -2.25 -66.57
N THR A 572 13.17 -0.91 -66.48
CA THR A 572 13.86 -0.08 -67.50
C THR A 572 15.01 0.73 -66.91
N GLY A 573 16.17 0.72 -67.58
CA GLY A 573 17.34 1.53 -67.19
C GLY A 573 18.03 2.15 -68.41
N THR A 574 18.83 3.20 -68.20
CA THR A 574 19.56 3.96 -69.24
C THR A 574 21.07 3.69 -69.26
N SER A 575 21.61 3.01 -68.24
CA SER A 575 22.97 2.47 -68.18
C SER A 575 22.96 1.07 -67.58
N VAL A 576 23.99 0.26 -67.83
CA VAL A 576 24.04 -1.13 -67.32
C VAL A 576 24.00 -1.17 -65.79
N ALA A 577 24.66 -0.21 -65.12
CA ALA A 577 24.62 -0.05 -63.67
C ALA A 577 23.25 0.40 -63.16
N ALA A 578 22.61 1.37 -63.82
CA ALA A 578 21.25 1.81 -63.46
C ALA A 578 20.20 0.72 -63.71
N PHE A 579 20.41 -0.12 -64.72
CA PHE A 579 19.56 -1.27 -65.03
C PHE A 579 19.73 -2.40 -64.00
N ALA A 580 20.96 -2.71 -63.60
CA ALA A 580 21.22 -3.63 -62.49
C ALA A 580 20.58 -3.14 -61.19
N GLN A 581 20.66 -1.84 -60.91
CA GLN A 581 20.00 -1.24 -59.74
C GLN A 581 18.48 -1.35 -59.85
N SER A 582 17.90 -1.01 -61.00
CA SER A 582 16.45 -1.11 -61.22
C SER A 582 15.94 -2.56 -61.11
N LEU A 583 16.76 -3.56 -61.48
CA LEU A 583 16.46 -4.97 -61.25
C LEU A 583 16.48 -5.30 -59.76
N ASN A 584 17.49 -4.85 -59.03
CA ASN A 584 17.60 -5.07 -57.58
C ASN A 584 16.55 -4.30 -56.76
N ASP A 585 16.04 -3.18 -57.26
CA ASP A 585 14.96 -2.41 -56.63
C ASP A 585 13.58 -3.06 -56.87
N GLU A 586 13.47 -3.96 -57.84
CA GLU A 586 12.22 -4.64 -58.16
C GLU A 586 11.96 -5.82 -57.21
N ALA A 587 10.86 -5.73 -56.46
CA ALA A 587 10.60 -6.58 -55.30
C ALA A 587 10.47 -8.08 -55.59
N THR A 588 10.07 -8.47 -56.81
CA THR A 588 9.96 -9.88 -57.21
C THR A 588 11.30 -10.47 -57.65
N PHE A 589 12.11 -9.69 -58.36
CA PHE A 589 13.45 -10.09 -58.78
C PHE A 589 14.38 -10.22 -57.55
N ALA A 590 14.35 -9.21 -56.67
CA ALA A 590 15.18 -9.13 -55.48
C ALA A 590 14.91 -10.24 -54.44
N GLN A 591 13.82 -11.01 -54.58
CA GLN A 591 13.53 -12.18 -53.74
C GLN A 591 14.34 -13.42 -54.14
N SER A 592 14.70 -13.55 -55.42
CA SER A 592 15.33 -14.77 -55.94
C SER A 592 16.72 -14.52 -56.53
N TYR A 593 17.01 -13.29 -56.96
CA TYR A 593 18.23 -12.95 -57.69
C TYR A 593 18.80 -11.59 -57.27
N LYS A 594 20.11 -11.44 -57.49
CA LYS A 594 20.82 -10.16 -57.38
C LYS A 594 21.60 -9.89 -58.66
N ALA A 595 21.43 -8.70 -59.21
CA ALA A 595 22.16 -8.23 -60.38
C ALA A 595 23.36 -7.38 -59.98
N SER A 596 24.50 -7.59 -60.63
CA SER A 596 25.71 -6.77 -60.51
C SER A 596 26.35 -6.56 -61.87
N VAL A 597 27.24 -5.57 -61.99
CA VAL A 597 27.95 -5.28 -63.24
C VAL A 597 29.42 -5.58 -63.04
N LEU A 598 30.05 -6.28 -63.99
CA LEU A 598 31.48 -6.51 -63.95
C LEU A 598 32.26 -5.19 -64.16
N PRO A 599 33.55 -5.13 -63.79
CA PRO A 599 34.39 -3.95 -64.02
C PRO A 599 34.52 -3.52 -65.48
N ASP A 600 34.12 -4.37 -66.43
CA ASP A 600 34.06 -4.05 -67.87
C ASP A 600 32.93 -3.05 -68.23
N GLY A 601 32.00 -2.79 -67.32
CA GLY A 601 30.91 -1.83 -67.48
C GLY A 601 29.79 -2.26 -68.44
N VAL A 602 29.86 -3.47 -69.01
CA VAL A 602 28.94 -3.95 -70.06
C VAL A 602 28.36 -5.34 -69.77
N THR A 603 28.98 -6.13 -68.90
CA THR A 603 28.49 -7.44 -68.52
C THR A 603 27.67 -7.35 -67.24
N LEU A 604 26.38 -7.67 -67.35
CA LEU A 604 25.46 -7.84 -66.22
C LEU A 604 25.53 -9.28 -65.72
N VAL A 605 25.87 -9.49 -64.45
CA VAL A 605 25.89 -10.79 -63.80
C VAL A 605 24.69 -10.90 -62.86
N VAL A 606 23.87 -11.91 -63.07
CA VAL A 606 22.72 -12.22 -62.22
C VAL A 606 23.05 -13.45 -61.39
N THR A 607 23.01 -13.32 -60.07
CA THR A 607 23.35 -14.36 -59.10
C THR A 607 22.08 -14.82 -58.37
N ALA A 608 21.86 -16.14 -58.24
CA ALA A 608 20.77 -16.67 -57.43
C ALA A 608 21.01 -16.41 -55.94
N LEU A 609 19.98 -15.99 -55.21
CA LEU A 609 20.04 -15.78 -53.76
C LEU A 609 19.93 -17.10 -52.98
N ASP A 610 19.16 -18.08 -53.52
CA ASP A 610 18.99 -19.42 -52.94
C ASP A 610 20.03 -20.41 -53.52
N PRO A 611 20.99 -20.89 -52.71
CA PRO A 611 22.04 -21.82 -53.13
C PRO A 611 21.57 -23.27 -53.34
N THR A 612 20.31 -23.58 -53.05
CA THR A 612 19.69 -24.89 -53.34
C THR A 612 19.05 -24.94 -54.75
N THR A 613 18.80 -23.77 -55.36
CA THR A 613 18.30 -23.66 -56.73
C THR A 613 19.44 -23.83 -57.74
N ALA A 614 19.64 -25.09 -58.11
CA ALA A 614 20.75 -25.51 -58.95
C ALA A 614 20.56 -25.10 -60.42
N ASN A 615 21.58 -24.42 -60.97
CA ASN A 615 21.91 -24.15 -62.37
C ASN A 615 21.55 -22.75 -62.95
N ALA A 616 22.43 -22.27 -63.85
CA ALA A 616 22.27 -21.02 -64.59
C ALA A 616 21.06 -21.02 -65.56
N ALA A 617 20.50 -22.20 -65.87
CA ALA A 617 19.31 -22.33 -66.71
C ALA A 617 18.05 -21.82 -65.97
N ALA A 618 17.98 -21.96 -64.65
CA ALA A 618 16.90 -21.38 -63.84
C ALA A 618 16.87 -19.85 -63.93
N ILE A 619 18.05 -19.20 -63.87
CA ILE A 619 18.19 -17.74 -63.98
C ILE A 619 17.79 -17.26 -65.38
N THR A 620 18.26 -17.95 -66.42
CA THR A 620 18.02 -17.55 -67.82
C THR A 620 16.62 -17.89 -68.31
N THR A 621 15.93 -18.85 -67.66
CA THR A 621 14.50 -19.12 -67.89
C THR A 621 13.62 -18.09 -67.19
N ALA A 622 14.02 -17.64 -65.99
CA ALA A 622 13.28 -16.68 -65.20
C ALA A 622 13.45 -15.23 -65.68
N LEU A 623 14.60 -14.86 -66.25
CA LEU A 623 14.92 -13.49 -66.64
C LEU A 623 15.22 -13.36 -68.13
N ASN A 624 14.37 -12.64 -68.85
CA ASN A 624 14.60 -12.26 -70.24
C ASN A 624 14.98 -10.79 -70.34
N ILE A 625 16.16 -10.50 -70.89
CA ILE A 625 16.66 -9.13 -71.09
C ILE A 625 16.59 -8.79 -72.58
N SER A 626 16.24 -7.55 -72.90
CA SER A 626 16.29 -6.99 -74.24
C SER A 626 16.87 -5.57 -74.21
N GLN A 627 17.52 -5.16 -75.29
CA GLN A 627 18.18 -3.85 -75.41
C GLN A 627 17.88 -3.18 -76.75
N THR A 628 18.06 -1.86 -76.83
CA THR A 628 17.97 -1.09 -78.10
C THR A 628 19.27 -0.31 -78.35
N PRO A 629 20.15 -0.75 -79.28
CA PRO A 629 21.45 -0.08 -79.51
C PRO A 629 21.38 1.35 -80.05
N SER A 630 20.20 1.81 -80.50
CA SER A 630 20.01 3.12 -81.17
C SER A 630 18.54 3.59 -81.25
N GLY A 631 17.74 3.34 -80.20
CA GLY A 631 16.35 3.85 -80.11
C GLY A 631 15.31 3.13 -80.99
N GLY A 632 15.63 1.95 -81.53
CA GLY A 632 14.72 1.08 -82.30
C GLY A 632 14.03 -0.02 -81.47
N SER A 633 13.52 -1.08 -82.12
CA SER A 633 12.85 -2.21 -81.46
C SER A 633 13.79 -3.00 -80.52
N TYR A 634 13.26 -3.42 -79.36
CA TYR A 634 13.98 -4.25 -78.39
C TYR A 634 14.35 -5.62 -78.98
N THR A 635 15.65 -5.94 -78.99
CA THR A 635 16.14 -7.27 -79.36
C THR A 635 16.56 -8.05 -78.11
N PRO A 636 16.23 -9.36 -78.01
CA PRO A 636 16.66 -10.20 -76.88
C PRO A 636 18.19 -10.22 -76.74
N VAL A 637 18.66 -10.02 -75.52
CA VAL A 637 20.05 -10.23 -75.12
C VAL A 637 20.17 -11.69 -74.74
N LEU A 638 20.88 -12.46 -75.56
CA LEU A 638 21.20 -13.84 -75.22
C LEU A 638 22.16 -13.83 -74.03
N SER A 639 21.82 -14.59 -72.99
CA SER A 639 22.79 -14.91 -71.95
C SER A 639 23.94 -15.66 -72.62
N SER A 640 25.17 -15.16 -72.50
CA SER A 640 26.32 -16.03 -72.73
C SER A 640 26.34 -16.99 -71.55
N ALA A 641 26.08 -18.28 -71.78
CA ALA A 641 26.76 -19.27 -70.96
C ALA A 641 28.24 -18.93 -71.11
N ALA A 642 28.87 -18.40 -70.06
CA ALA A 642 30.21 -17.84 -70.16
C ALA A 642 31.10 -18.83 -70.91
N SER A 643 31.69 -18.36 -72.01
CA SER A 643 32.57 -19.14 -72.86
C SER A 643 33.66 -19.81 -72.03
N ALA A 644 34.08 -21.00 -72.45
CA ALA A 644 34.95 -21.96 -71.77
C ALA A 644 36.38 -21.52 -71.40
N SER A 645 36.62 -20.25 -71.06
CA SER A 645 37.91 -19.72 -70.60
C SER A 645 37.82 -18.77 -69.39
N GLY A 646 36.69 -18.74 -68.68
CA GLY A 646 36.56 -18.18 -67.33
C GLY A 646 35.88 -19.20 -66.42
N PRO A 647 36.09 -19.17 -65.08
CA PRO A 647 35.60 -20.22 -64.20
C PRO A 647 34.06 -20.30 -64.25
N THR A 648 33.55 -21.32 -64.94
CA THR A 648 32.17 -21.76 -64.80
C THR A 648 32.00 -22.31 -63.39
N PHE A 649 31.41 -21.54 -62.49
CA PHE A 649 31.09 -21.99 -61.13
C PHE A 649 29.83 -22.88 -61.13
N ASN A 650 29.92 -24.07 -61.74
CA ASN A 650 28.94 -25.14 -61.53
C ASN A 650 29.26 -25.85 -60.22
N GLY A 651 28.87 -25.23 -59.11
CA GLY A 651 28.95 -25.83 -57.79
C GLY A 651 27.98 -26.98 -57.59
N ARG A 652 28.32 -27.89 -56.67
CA ARG A 652 27.31 -28.77 -56.06
C ARG A 652 26.28 -27.88 -55.35
N PRO A 653 24.97 -28.04 -55.57
CA PRO A 653 23.97 -27.27 -54.84
C PRO A 653 24.02 -27.61 -53.35
N ALA A 654 23.65 -26.64 -52.51
CA ALA A 654 23.39 -26.91 -51.10
C ALA A 654 22.26 -27.96 -50.97
N ASP A 655 22.32 -28.78 -49.92
CA ASP A 655 21.35 -29.86 -49.74
C ASP A 655 19.94 -29.30 -49.49
N ALA A 656 19.00 -29.68 -50.36
CA ALA A 656 17.63 -29.20 -50.36
C ALA A 656 16.89 -29.49 -49.03
N ASN A 657 17.33 -30.49 -48.24
CA ASN A 657 16.76 -30.78 -46.93
C ASN A 657 16.93 -29.64 -45.92
N PHE A 658 17.91 -28.76 -46.12
CA PHE A 658 18.16 -27.59 -45.26
C PHE A 658 17.59 -26.30 -45.84
N ALA A 659 17.00 -26.31 -47.04
CA ALA A 659 16.40 -25.13 -47.66
C ALA A 659 15.27 -24.56 -46.79
N GLY A 660 15.29 -23.26 -46.51
CA GLY A 660 14.25 -22.58 -45.72
C GLY A 660 14.12 -23.01 -44.25
N LYS A 661 15.03 -23.88 -43.78
CA LYS A 661 15.07 -24.31 -42.38
C LYS A 661 15.68 -23.23 -41.49
N LYS A 662 15.26 -23.19 -40.23
CA LYS A 662 15.78 -22.32 -39.16
C LYS A 662 16.55 -23.13 -38.13
N SER A 663 17.42 -22.47 -37.40
CA SER A 663 18.25 -23.11 -36.38
C SER A 663 17.50 -23.18 -35.05
N VAL A 664 17.74 -24.23 -34.27
CA VAL A 664 17.33 -24.29 -32.85
C VAL A 664 17.82 -23.08 -32.06
N ASP A 665 18.93 -22.45 -32.43
CA ASP A 665 19.44 -21.28 -31.73
C ASP A 665 18.49 -20.08 -31.85
N ASP A 666 17.60 -20.04 -32.85
CA ASP A 666 16.56 -19.03 -32.96
C ASP A 666 15.41 -19.23 -31.95
N LEU A 667 15.38 -20.37 -31.26
CA LEU A 667 14.40 -20.75 -30.22
C LEU A 667 14.99 -20.80 -28.81
N LYS A 668 16.31 -20.91 -28.67
CA LYS A 668 17.02 -20.92 -27.38
C LYS A 668 17.20 -19.52 -26.82
N ASP A 669 17.11 -19.39 -25.50
CA ASP A 669 17.41 -18.16 -24.74
C ASP A 669 16.70 -16.91 -25.31
N LEU A 670 15.41 -17.03 -25.65
CA LEU A 670 14.66 -15.97 -26.34
C LEU A 670 14.65 -14.67 -25.53
N PHE A 671 14.45 -14.78 -24.23
CA PHE A 671 14.50 -13.68 -23.27
C PHE A 671 14.66 -14.22 -21.86
N SER A 672 15.09 -13.37 -20.94
CA SER A 672 15.00 -13.63 -19.50
C SER A 672 13.82 -12.86 -18.91
N ILE A 673 13.01 -13.51 -18.09
CA ILE A 673 11.90 -12.88 -17.36
C ILE A 673 12.19 -12.91 -15.87
N ASN A 674 11.90 -11.80 -15.18
CA ASN A 674 11.93 -11.68 -13.73
C ASN A 674 10.52 -11.34 -13.22
N ILE A 675 10.01 -12.15 -12.30
CA ILE A 675 8.67 -11.97 -11.72
C ILE A 675 8.81 -11.64 -10.24
N ASP A 676 8.09 -10.60 -9.80
CA ASP A 676 7.99 -10.17 -8.40
C ASP A 676 9.35 -10.06 -7.70
N ASN A 677 10.33 -9.47 -8.40
CA ASN A 677 11.71 -9.26 -7.97
C ASN A 677 12.36 -10.51 -7.37
N SER A 678 12.19 -11.67 -8.03
CA SER A 678 13.04 -12.83 -7.75
C SER A 678 14.51 -12.45 -7.93
N ILE A 679 15.40 -13.06 -7.15
CA ILE A 679 16.85 -12.82 -7.20
C ILE A 679 17.38 -13.21 -8.58
N ASP A 680 17.01 -14.41 -9.04
CA ASP A 680 17.50 -14.97 -10.30
C ASP A 680 16.40 -15.02 -11.37
N PRO A 681 16.53 -14.27 -12.49
CA PRO A 681 15.57 -14.34 -13.59
C PRO A 681 15.56 -15.74 -14.24
N VAL A 682 14.43 -16.11 -14.84
CA VAL A 682 14.29 -17.31 -15.66
C VAL A 682 14.59 -16.97 -17.11
N THR A 683 15.51 -17.70 -17.74
CA THR A 683 15.65 -17.68 -19.21
C THR A 683 14.61 -18.60 -19.84
N VAL A 684 13.86 -18.08 -20.79
CA VAL A 684 12.76 -18.78 -21.48
C VAL A 684 13.17 -19.04 -22.92
N GLY A 685 12.95 -20.27 -23.37
CA GLY A 685 13.16 -20.71 -24.74
C GLY A 685 12.07 -21.70 -25.17
N LEU A 686 12.00 -21.96 -26.47
CA LEU A 686 11.04 -22.88 -27.10
C LEU A 686 11.74 -24.01 -27.87
N GLU A 687 13.00 -24.31 -27.53
CA GLU A 687 13.82 -25.32 -28.20
C GLU A 687 13.28 -26.76 -28.04
N SER A 688 12.45 -27.02 -27.05
CA SER A 688 11.77 -28.33 -26.87
C SER A 688 10.77 -28.65 -27.99
N LEU A 689 10.42 -27.66 -28.82
CA LEU A 689 9.52 -27.80 -29.96
C LEU A 689 10.22 -28.12 -31.28
N VAL A 690 11.56 -28.10 -31.33
CA VAL A 690 12.34 -28.34 -32.55
C VAL A 690 11.99 -29.68 -33.19
N GLY A 691 11.84 -29.68 -34.52
CA GLY A 691 11.59 -30.90 -35.31
C GLY A 691 10.22 -31.54 -35.09
N LYS A 692 9.39 -31.00 -34.18
CA LYS A 692 8.01 -31.48 -34.01
C LYS A 692 7.16 -30.99 -35.18
N ASN A 693 6.31 -31.87 -35.70
CA ASN A 693 5.37 -31.52 -36.77
C ASN A 693 4.16 -30.73 -36.20
N LEU A 694 4.48 -29.57 -35.61
CA LEU A 694 3.55 -28.71 -34.88
C LEU A 694 3.59 -27.30 -35.48
N ARG A 695 2.40 -26.76 -35.70
CA ARG A 695 2.19 -25.38 -36.13
C ARG A 695 1.31 -24.70 -35.08
N LEU A 696 1.89 -23.72 -34.38
CA LEU A 696 1.26 -23.12 -33.20
C LEU A 696 0.81 -21.70 -33.47
N SER A 697 -0.45 -21.41 -33.16
CA SER A 697 -1.02 -20.06 -33.20
C SER A 697 -0.45 -19.18 -32.08
N GLY A 698 -0.71 -17.87 -32.14
CA GLY A 698 -0.28 -16.95 -31.09
C GLY A 698 -0.79 -17.34 -29.70
N ALA A 699 -2.04 -17.81 -29.59
CA ALA A 699 -2.61 -18.28 -28.33
C ALA A 699 -1.94 -19.57 -27.81
N GLN A 700 -1.60 -20.50 -28.71
CA GLN A 700 -0.93 -21.76 -28.34
C GLN A 700 0.53 -21.50 -27.93
N ILE A 701 1.23 -20.58 -28.59
CA ILE A 701 2.57 -20.14 -28.17
C ILE A 701 2.50 -19.46 -26.80
N ALA A 702 1.47 -18.64 -26.54
CA ALA A 702 1.28 -18.01 -25.23
C ALA A 702 1.05 -19.05 -24.11
N ALA A 703 0.30 -20.12 -24.40
CA ALA A 703 0.13 -21.24 -23.47
C ALA A 703 1.45 -21.98 -23.21
N GLU A 704 2.25 -22.26 -24.25
CA GLU A 704 3.56 -22.90 -24.10
C GLU A 704 4.53 -22.03 -23.28
N LEU A 705 4.57 -20.72 -23.54
CA LEU A 705 5.37 -19.77 -22.75
C LEU A 705 4.90 -19.71 -21.29
N THR A 706 3.58 -19.73 -21.05
CA THR A 706 3.01 -19.77 -19.70
C THR A 706 3.49 -21.01 -18.94
N ASN A 707 3.39 -22.19 -19.57
CA ASN A 707 3.80 -23.44 -18.95
C ASN A 707 5.32 -23.47 -18.71
N ALA A 708 6.13 -23.00 -19.68
CA ALA A 708 7.58 -22.93 -19.53
C ALA A 708 8.00 -22.00 -18.38
N ILE A 709 7.36 -20.83 -18.25
CA ILE A 709 7.64 -19.85 -17.18
C ILE A 709 7.24 -20.42 -15.82
N ASN A 710 6.01 -20.92 -15.67
CA ASN A 710 5.53 -21.46 -14.38
C ASN A 710 6.33 -22.69 -13.96
N ARG A 711 6.70 -23.56 -14.89
CA ARG A 711 7.55 -24.71 -14.59
C ARG A 711 8.97 -24.31 -14.17
N ALA A 712 9.54 -23.28 -14.80
CA ALA A 712 10.87 -22.81 -14.47
C ALA A 712 10.93 -22.02 -13.15
N TYR A 713 9.85 -21.32 -12.79
CA TYR A 713 9.70 -20.64 -11.51
C TYR A 713 9.11 -21.50 -10.39
N GLY A 714 8.48 -22.62 -10.75
CA GLY A 714 7.77 -23.47 -9.80
C GLY A 714 8.71 -24.21 -8.86
N ASP A 715 8.10 -24.97 -7.95
CA ASP A 715 8.76 -25.77 -6.94
C ASP A 715 9.03 -27.21 -7.42
N GLU A 716 9.27 -27.38 -8.72
CA GLU A 716 9.61 -28.67 -9.31
C GLU A 716 10.89 -29.20 -8.64
N LYS A 717 10.79 -30.42 -8.10
CA LYS A 717 11.93 -31.15 -7.57
C LYS A 717 12.52 -32.07 -8.64
N PRO A 718 13.84 -32.26 -8.65
CA PRO A 718 14.48 -33.18 -9.55
C PRO A 718 14.28 -34.65 -9.13
N PHE A 719 14.29 -35.53 -10.11
CA PHE A 719 14.68 -36.92 -9.88
C PHE A 719 16.17 -36.94 -9.55
N ASN A 720 16.52 -37.43 -8.37
CA ASN A 720 17.91 -37.58 -7.95
C ASN A 720 18.04 -38.90 -7.20
N PHE A 721 18.83 -39.80 -7.78
CA PHE A 721 19.03 -41.15 -7.28
C PHE A 721 20.41 -41.35 -6.64
N SER A 722 21.21 -40.29 -6.53
CA SER A 722 22.60 -40.38 -6.05
C SER A 722 22.74 -40.76 -4.57
N SER A 723 21.70 -40.53 -3.77
CA SER A 723 21.64 -40.95 -2.37
C SER A 723 21.16 -42.39 -2.16
N LEU A 724 20.66 -43.06 -3.22
CA LEU A 724 20.17 -44.42 -3.13
C LEU A 724 21.31 -45.43 -3.33
N ILE A 725 21.25 -46.54 -2.60
CA ILE A 725 22.18 -47.66 -2.79
C ILE A 725 21.70 -48.47 -4.00
N GLY A 726 22.49 -48.47 -5.08
CA GLY A 726 22.25 -49.26 -6.31
C GLY A 726 20.88 -49.04 -6.96
N PRO A 727 20.55 -47.83 -7.46
CA PRO A 727 19.28 -47.50 -8.09
C PRO A 727 19.17 -48.10 -9.52
N THR A 728 19.22 -49.43 -9.60
CA THR A 728 19.20 -50.20 -10.85
C THR A 728 17.92 -51.02 -10.97
N PHE A 729 17.33 -51.01 -12.16
CA PHE A 729 16.25 -51.94 -12.53
C PHE A 729 16.57 -52.57 -13.89
N SER A 730 16.03 -53.75 -14.13
CA SER A 730 16.24 -54.50 -15.37
C SER A 730 14.96 -54.59 -16.18
N ILE A 731 15.07 -54.39 -17.49
CA ILE A 731 14.00 -54.69 -18.44
C ILE A 731 14.28 -56.00 -19.17
N GLN A 732 13.23 -56.77 -19.44
CA GLN A 732 13.30 -58.00 -20.23
C GLN A 732 12.15 -58.01 -21.24
N LEU A 733 12.49 -58.17 -22.51
CA LEU A 733 11.53 -58.30 -23.59
C LEU A 733 11.20 -59.79 -23.81
N THR A 734 9.91 -60.10 -23.91
CA THR A 734 9.39 -61.44 -24.23
C THR A 734 8.80 -61.37 -25.64
N PRO A 735 9.48 -61.95 -26.65
CA PRO A 735 9.02 -61.88 -28.03
C PRO A 735 7.64 -62.55 -28.23
N ALA A 736 6.73 -61.89 -28.95
CA ALA A 736 5.39 -62.42 -29.22
C ALA A 736 5.39 -63.72 -30.04
N ASN A 737 6.46 -63.94 -30.82
CA ASN A 737 6.65 -65.11 -31.66
C ASN A 737 7.18 -66.35 -30.92
N GLY A 738 7.42 -66.27 -29.60
CA GLY A 738 7.92 -67.39 -28.79
C GLY A 738 9.42 -67.66 -28.90
N SER A 739 10.19 -66.77 -29.51
CA SER A 739 11.66 -66.87 -29.55
C SER A 739 12.27 -66.68 -28.15
N THR A 740 13.47 -67.24 -27.93
CA THR A 740 14.19 -67.11 -26.66
C THR A 740 14.36 -65.63 -26.28
N PRO A 741 13.92 -65.19 -25.07
CA PRO A 741 14.08 -63.81 -24.64
C PRO A 741 15.55 -63.36 -24.65
N PRO A 742 15.87 -62.12 -25.09
CA PRO A 742 17.19 -61.55 -24.91
C PRO A 742 17.56 -61.47 -23.41
N ALA A 743 18.86 -61.39 -23.12
CA ALA A 743 19.35 -61.17 -21.77
C ALA A 743 18.79 -59.87 -21.19
N LYS A 744 18.53 -59.85 -19.88
CA LYS A 744 18.02 -58.67 -19.16
C LYS A 744 18.93 -57.46 -19.41
N LEU A 745 18.33 -56.31 -19.69
CA LEU A 745 19.05 -55.04 -19.82
C LEU A 745 18.94 -54.27 -18.51
N ASP A 746 20.08 -54.08 -17.83
CA ASP A 746 20.16 -53.31 -16.59
C ASP A 746 20.27 -51.81 -16.91
N ILE A 747 19.45 -51.01 -16.22
CA ILE A 747 19.41 -49.56 -16.31
C ILE A 747 19.79 -49.01 -14.94
N ASP A 748 20.98 -48.40 -14.86
CA ASP A 748 21.49 -47.75 -13.65
C ASP A 748 21.26 -46.23 -13.74
N LEU A 749 20.55 -45.68 -12.75
CA LEU A 749 20.25 -44.25 -12.67
C LEU A 749 21.22 -43.48 -11.76
N SER A 750 22.20 -44.14 -11.14
CA SER A 750 23.09 -43.53 -10.14
C SER A 750 23.94 -42.38 -10.67
N GLN A 751 24.26 -42.40 -11.96
CA GLN A 751 25.10 -41.40 -12.64
C GLN A 751 24.32 -40.48 -13.57
N ALA A 752 22.99 -40.65 -13.68
CA ALA A 752 22.18 -39.90 -14.63
C ALA A 752 21.90 -38.47 -14.14
N GLY A 753 21.75 -37.53 -15.09
CA GLY A 753 21.39 -36.14 -14.82
C GLY A 753 22.50 -35.10 -14.97
N ASP A 754 22.31 -33.96 -14.31
CA ASP A 754 23.29 -32.87 -14.28
C ASP A 754 24.49 -33.18 -13.37
N ALA A 755 25.39 -32.21 -13.15
CA ALA A 755 26.56 -32.39 -12.29
C ALA A 755 26.21 -32.69 -10.81
N SER A 756 24.97 -32.42 -10.40
CA SER A 756 24.43 -32.76 -9.08
C SER A 756 23.52 -33.99 -9.12
N HIS A 757 23.49 -34.71 -10.25
CA HIS A 757 22.60 -35.85 -10.54
C HIS A 757 21.11 -35.51 -10.45
N ASN A 758 20.75 -34.25 -10.67
CA ASN A 758 19.37 -33.82 -10.79
C ASN A 758 18.87 -34.04 -12.22
N MET A 759 17.66 -34.56 -12.36
CA MET A 759 17.00 -34.82 -13.63
C MET A 759 15.56 -34.33 -13.63
N ARG A 760 15.14 -33.64 -14.69
CA ARG A 760 13.71 -33.49 -14.98
C ARG A 760 13.19 -34.82 -15.54
N TYR A 761 11.88 -35.02 -15.58
CA TYR A 761 11.33 -36.27 -16.14
C TYR A 761 11.77 -36.49 -17.60
N GLU A 762 11.96 -35.43 -18.36
CA GLU A 762 12.49 -35.50 -19.73
C GLU A 762 13.93 -36.02 -19.75
N ASP A 763 14.76 -35.56 -18.82
CA ASP A 763 16.15 -36.02 -18.69
C ASP A 763 16.19 -37.47 -18.23
N LEU A 764 15.27 -37.88 -17.35
CA LEU A 764 15.09 -39.27 -16.94
C LEU A 764 14.70 -40.15 -18.13
N VAL A 765 13.65 -39.76 -18.87
CA VAL A 765 13.18 -40.49 -20.07
C VAL A 765 14.29 -40.58 -21.10
N LYS A 766 14.98 -39.47 -21.39
CA LYS A 766 16.11 -39.44 -22.33
C LYS A 766 17.25 -40.34 -21.88
N SER A 767 17.61 -40.30 -20.59
CA SER A 767 18.68 -41.14 -20.04
C SER A 767 18.36 -42.63 -20.16
N VAL A 768 17.11 -43.01 -19.91
CA VAL A 768 16.66 -44.40 -20.03
C VAL A 768 16.52 -44.84 -21.49
N GLN A 769 15.88 -44.03 -22.34
CA GLN A 769 15.73 -44.28 -23.78
C GLN A 769 17.10 -44.45 -24.45
N SER A 770 18.08 -43.64 -24.05
CA SER A 770 19.48 -43.73 -24.47
C SER A 770 20.12 -45.11 -24.23
N VAL A 771 19.86 -45.71 -23.06
CA VAL A 771 20.36 -47.05 -22.72
C VAL A 771 19.62 -48.12 -23.53
N VAL A 772 18.31 -47.95 -23.73
CA VAL A 772 17.46 -48.83 -24.54
C VAL A 772 17.89 -48.85 -26.02
N ASP A 773 18.08 -47.68 -26.62
CA ASP A 773 18.45 -47.53 -28.03
C ASP A 773 19.88 -48.01 -28.33
N ALA A 774 20.78 -47.93 -27.34
CA ALA A 774 22.15 -48.41 -27.45
C ALA A 774 22.24 -49.94 -27.58
N ASN A 775 21.21 -50.67 -27.16
CA ASN A 775 21.15 -52.12 -27.33
C ASN A 775 20.29 -52.48 -28.55
N PRO A 776 20.87 -53.06 -29.62
CA PRO A 776 20.11 -53.41 -30.83
C PRO A 776 18.90 -54.33 -30.58
N ALA A 777 18.93 -55.17 -29.53
CA ALA A 777 17.83 -56.06 -29.18
C ALA A 777 16.62 -55.33 -28.55
N TYR A 778 16.79 -54.09 -28.11
CA TYR A 778 15.78 -53.28 -27.41
C TYR A 778 15.39 -52.00 -28.17
N LYS A 779 15.98 -51.74 -29.34
CA LYS A 779 15.82 -50.53 -30.21
C LYS A 779 14.38 -50.23 -30.70
N GLY A 780 13.38 -51.02 -30.30
CA GLY A 780 11.97 -50.79 -30.60
C GLY A 780 11.13 -50.35 -29.39
N ILE A 781 11.69 -50.31 -28.18
CA ILE A 781 10.94 -49.88 -26.99
C ILE A 781 10.97 -48.36 -26.88
N VAL A 782 9.80 -47.75 -26.75
CA VAL A 782 9.64 -46.32 -26.47
C VAL A 782 9.42 -46.13 -24.97
N VAL A 783 10.26 -45.30 -24.37
CA VAL A 783 10.20 -44.89 -22.97
C VAL A 783 9.50 -43.55 -22.91
N SER A 784 8.54 -43.42 -22.01
CA SER A 784 7.85 -42.18 -21.71
C SER A 784 7.66 -42.04 -20.20
N TYR A 785 7.37 -40.83 -19.73
CA TYR A 785 6.98 -40.62 -18.34
C TYR A 785 5.56 -40.05 -18.32
N ASP A 786 4.63 -40.78 -17.69
CA ASP A 786 3.28 -40.32 -17.44
C ASP A 786 3.29 -39.47 -16.18
N THR A 787 3.11 -38.17 -16.38
CA THR A 787 3.17 -37.15 -15.34
C THR A 787 1.90 -37.08 -14.47
N VAL A 788 0.79 -37.68 -14.93
CA VAL A 788 -0.49 -37.74 -14.20
C VAL A 788 -0.50 -38.91 -13.23
N THR A 789 0.02 -40.06 -13.67
CA THR A 789 0.13 -41.27 -12.84
C THR A 789 1.49 -41.43 -12.17
N GLN A 790 2.45 -40.55 -12.48
CA GLN A 790 3.83 -40.53 -11.97
C GLN A 790 4.59 -41.84 -12.25
N LYS A 791 4.47 -42.35 -13.48
CA LYS A 791 5.07 -43.62 -13.91
C LYS A 791 6.05 -43.44 -15.05
N LEU A 792 7.19 -44.11 -14.96
CA LEU A 792 8.06 -44.34 -16.11
C LEU A 792 7.51 -45.56 -16.88
N VAL A 793 7.07 -45.32 -18.11
CA VAL A 793 6.32 -46.24 -18.96
C VAL A 793 7.19 -46.73 -20.11
N PHE A 794 7.10 -48.02 -20.39
CA PHE A 794 7.80 -48.72 -21.45
C PHE A 794 6.79 -49.32 -22.42
N THR A 795 6.85 -48.87 -23.67
CA THR A 795 5.95 -49.29 -24.76
C THR A 795 6.76 -50.06 -25.80
N PRO A 796 6.58 -51.39 -25.92
CA PRO A 796 7.28 -52.17 -26.93
C PRO A 796 6.78 -51.85 -28.35
N GLY A 797 7.69 -51.87 -29.32
CA GLY A 797 7.33 -51.77 -30.74
C GLY A 797 6.75 -53.10 -31.25
N GLY A 798 5.46 -53.11 -31.57
CA GLY A 798 4.76 -54.32 -32.02
C GLY A 798 4.04 -55.04 -30.87
N ASN A 799 3.96 -56.38 -30.92
CA ASN A 799 3.17 -57.19 -29.98
C ASN A 799 4.02 -57.83 -28.85
N ASP A 800 5.31 -57.49 -28.76
CA ASP A 800 6.20 -58.04 -27.72
C ASP A 800 5.78 -57.57 -26.33
N LYS A 801 6.12 -58.33 -25.28
CA LYS A 801 5.81 -57.97 -23.89
C LYS A 801 7.03 -57.54 -23.11
N VAL A 802 6.89 -56.52 -22.27
CA VAL A 802 7.96 -56.03 -21.39
C VAL A 802 7.69 -56.48 -19.95
N THR A 803 8.75 -56.93 -19.27
CA THR A 803 8.76 -57.15 -17.82
C THR A 803 9.86 -56.31 -17.19
N ILE A 804 9.53 -55.60 -16.11
CA ILE A 804 10.45 -54.77 -15.35
C ILE A 804 10.65 -55.43 -13.99
N SER A 805 11.91 -55.63 -13.60
CA SER A 805 12.27 -56.24 -12.31
C SER A 805 13.40 -55.47 -11.66
N SER A 806 13.47 -55.44 -10.32
CA SER A 806 14.65 -54.96 -9.60
C SER A 806 15.03 -55.99 -8.53
N ILE A 807 16.33 -56.06 -8.25
CA ILE A 807 16.88 -56.82 -7.11
C ILE A 807 17.09 -55.93 -5.88
N GLN A 808 16.80 -54.63 -5.99
CA GLN A 808 16.97 -53.63 -4.94
C GLN A 808 15.61 -53.00 -4.60
N SER A 809 15.29 -52.87 -3.31
CA SER A 809 14.04 -52.23 -2.87
C SER A 809 14.12 -50.69 -2.88
N SER A 810 15.31 -50.12 -3.10
CA SER A 810 15.59 -48.67 -3.00
C SER A 810 14.86 -47.82 -4.06
N ILE A 811 14.54 -48.38 -5.22
CA ILE A 811 13.78 -47.70 -6.28
C ILE A 811 12.25 -47.90 -6.16
N GLY A 812 11.78 -48.50 -5.06
CA GLY A 812 10.35 -48.70 -4.79
C GLY A 812 9.69 -49.84 -5.58
N LEU A 813 10.49 -50.69 -6.24
CA LEU A 813 10.00 -51.85 -7.00
C LEU A 813 10.27 -53.16 -6.23
N THR A 814 9.34 -53.55 -5.36
CA THR A 814 9.43 -54.79 -4.57
C THR A 814 8.97 -56.04 -5.31
N ASN A 815 8.02 -55.89 -6.25
CA ASN A 815 7.51 -56.97 -7.11
C ASN A 815 7.77 -56.62 -8.58
N PRO A 816 8.02 -57.61 -9.47
CA PRO A 816 8.19 -57.35 -10.89
C PRO A 816 6.91 -56.77 -11.50
N ALA A 817 7.04 -55.69 -12.28
CA ALA A 817 5.95 -55.12 -13.06
C ALA A 817 5.90 -55.83 -14.42
N VAL A 818 4.81 -56.58 -14.67
CA VAL A 818 4.62 -57.38 -15.88
C VAL A 818 3.53 -56.74 -16.73
N GLN A 819 3.80 -56.55 -18.03
CA GLN A 819 2.78 -56.06 -18.97
C GLN A 819 1.61 -57.05 -19.09
N GLY A 820 0.38 -56.55 -18.92
CA GLY A 820 -0.84 -57.33 -19.06
C GLY A 820 -1.05 -57.85 -20.48
N VAL A 821 -2.02 -58.77 -20.64
CA VAL A 821 -2.28 -59.43 -21.94
C VAL A 821 -2.89 -58.47 -22.97
N ASN A 822 -3.53 -57.39 -22.51
CA ASN A 822 -4.20 -56.37 -23.34
C ASN A 822 -3.69 -54.95 -23.04
N ASP A 823 -2.58 -54.81 -22.31
CA ASP A 823 -2.01 -53.51 -21.99
C ASP A 823 -0.97 -53.14 -23.04
N ASP A 824 -1.06 -51.95 -23.61
CA ASP A 824 -0.11 -51.47 -24.62
C ASP A 824 1.27 -51.15 -24.03
N ASN A 825 1.37 -51.03 -22.71
CA ASN A 825 2.59 -50.65 -22.01
C ASN A 825 2.64 -51.21 -20.58
N VAL A 826 3.82 -51.09 -19.95
CA VAL A 826 4.04 -51.37 -18.53
C VAL A 826 4.86 -50.23 -17.92
N GLY A 827 4.63 -49.90 -16.65
CA GLY A 827 5.37 -48.82 -16.01
C GLY A 827 5.61 -49.03 -14.52
N ILE A 828 6.64 -48.33 -14.03
CA ILE A 828 7.03 -48.30 -12.62
C ILE A 828 6.79 -46.91 -12.05
N SER A 829 6.27 -46.84 -10.82
CA SER A 829 6.09 -45.57 -10.13
C SER A 829 7.45 -45.00 -9.73
N LEU A 830 7.78 -43.83 -10.27
CA LEU A 830 8.99 -43.10 -9.93
C LEU A 830 8.57 -41.66 -9.66
N SER A 831 8.82 -41.16 -8.46
CA SER A 831 8.58 -39.77 -8.08
C SER A 831 9.90 -39.01 -7.90
N PRO A 832 9.91 -37.68 -8.04
CA PRO A 832 11.05 -36.85 -7.66
C PRO A 832 11.51 -37.12 -6.22
N SER A 833 12.80 -36.92 -5.96
CA SER A 833 13.38 -37.20 -4.65
C SER A 833 12.88 -36.19 -3.62
N ALA A 834 12.14 -36.65 -2.60
CA ALA A 834 11.63 -35.77 -1.55
C ALA A 834 12.77 -35.04 -0.80
N SER A 835 13.93 -35.68 -0.66
CA SER A 835 15.13 -35.11 -0.03
C SER A 835 15.93 -34.17 -0.92
N ALA A 836 15.68 -34.14 -2.23
CA ALA A 836 16.37 -33.20 -3.12
C ALA A 836 15.79 -31.79 -2.94
N SER A 837 16.67 -30.78 -3.03
CA SER A 837 16.24 -29.39 -3.13
C SER A 837 15.50 -29.17 -4.44
N SER A 838 14.49 -28.29 -4.43
CA SER A 838 13.83 -27.80 -5.64
C SER A 838 14.84 -27.17 -6.60
N TYR A 839 14.49 -27.07 -7.89
CA TYR A 839 15.33 -26.39 -8.89
C TYR A 839 15.57 -24.90 -8.56
N ARG A 840 14.69 -24.29 -7.76
CA ARG A 840 14.82 -22.94 -7.24
C ARG A 840 14.77 -22.93 -5.72
N ALA A 841 15.41 -21.93 -5.12
CA ALA A 841 15.25 -21.68 -3.70
C ALA A 841 13.82 -21.21 -3.40
N VAL A 842 13.29 -21.58 -2.24
CA VAL A 842 11.90 -21.28 -1.83
C VAL A 842 11.53 -19.79 -1.93
N ASN A 843 12.48 -18.88 -1.69
CA ASN A 843 12.23 -17.43 -1.78
C ASN A 843 12.16 -16.90 -3.22
N ASP A 844 12.63 -17.68 -4.20
CA ASP A 844 12.65 -17.36 -5.63
C ASP A 844 11.57 -18.09 -6.42
N GLU A 845 10.84 -19.00 -5.79
CA GLU A 845 9.70 -19.67 -6.40
C GLU A 845 8.58 -18.65 -6.70
N ARG A 846 7.98 -18.73 -7.89
CA ARG A 846 6.86 -17.87 -8.34
C ARG A 846 5.82 -18.73 -9.04
N PHE A 847 4.56 -18.35 -8.91
CA PHE A 847 3.43 -19.18 -9.33
C PHE A 847 2.35 -18.35 -10.03
N GLY A 848 1.71 -18.95 -11.04
CA GLY A 848 0.56 -18.35 -11.73
C GLY A 848 0.89 -17.27 -12.74
N ALA A 849 2.15 -17.11 -13.15
CA ALA A 849 2.51 -16.25 -14.26
C ALA A 849 1.70 -16.65 -15.51
N LYS A 850 1.31 -15.69 -16.33
CA LYS A 850 0.42 -15.94 -17.48
C LYS A 850 0.87 -15.13 -18.68
N VAL A 851 0.95 -15.76 -19.84
CA VAL A 851 1.19 -15.09 -21.12
C VAL A 851 -0.07 -15.24 -21.95
N GLU A 852 -0.54 -14.14 -22.52
CA GLU A 852 -1.72 -14.09 -23.40
C GLU A 852 -1.33 -13.50 -24.75
N TYR A 853 -2.00 -13.90 -25.83
CA TYR A 853 -1.87 -13.26 -27.13
C TYR A 853 -3.12 -12.42 -27.43
N ASP A 854 -2.95 -11.10 -27.49
CA ASP A 854 -3.99 -10.17 -27.93
C ASP A 854 -3.98 -10.14 -29.47
N ALA A 855 -4.89 -10.91 -30.09
CA ALA A 855 -4.99 -11.02 -31.55
C ALA A 855 -5.43 -9.70 -32.22
N VAL A 856 -6.07 -8.77 -31.49
CA VAL A 856 -6.51 -7.47 -32.02
C VAL A 856 -5.32 -6.51 -32.10
N LYS A 857 -4.49 -6.47 -31.06
CA LYS A 857 -3.26 -5.67 -31.05
C LYS A 857 -2.09 -6.36 -31.75
N GLY A 858 -2.19 -7.67 -31.96
CA GLY A 858 -1.11 -8.52 -32.43
C GLY A 858 0.07 -8.47 -31.48
N ALA A 859 -0.12 -8.73 -30.18
CA ALA A 859 0.95 -8.63 -29.20
C ALA A 859 0.81 -9.65 -28.06
N PHE A 860 1.93 -10.11 -27.52
CA PHE A 860 1.96 -10.97 -26.33
C PHE A 860 1.90 -10.13 -25.04
N VAL A 861 1.08 -10.52 -24.08
CA VAL A 861 0.93 -9.85 -22.78
C VAL A 861 1.43 -10.79 -21.69
N PHE A 862 2.53 -10.43 -21.04
CA PHE A 862 3.15 -11.18 -19.95
C PHE A 862 2.66 -10.65 -18.61
N LYS A 863 2.08 -11.50 -17.76
CA LYS A 863 1.50 -11.16 -16.47
C LYS A 863 2.21 -11.89 -15.32
N SER A 864 2.44 -11.21 -14.21
CA SER A 864 3.16 -11.74 -13.02
C SER A 864 2.43 -12.90 -12.32
N GLY A 865 1.12 -13.04 -12.49
CA GLY A 865 0.30 -14.01 -11.76
C GLY A 865 -0.16 -13.54 -10.38
N THR A 866 0.69 -12.79 -9.68
CA THR A 866 0.30 -12.07 -8.46
C THR A 866 -0.36 -10.73 -8.80
N THR A 867 -1.33 -10.30 -7.99
CA THR A 867 -1.99 -9.00 -8.16
C THR A 867 -1.48 -7.96 -7.16
N GLY A 868 -1.82 -6.70 -7.42
CA GLY A 868 -1.58 -5.61 -6.49
C GLY A 868 -0.26 -4.89 -6.70
N ASP A 869 -0.02 -3.83 -5.93
CA ASP A 869 1.09 -2.92 -6.17
C ASP A 869 2.48 -3.56 -5.98
N ALA A 870 2.58 -4.64 -5.21
CA ALA A 870 3.83 -5.37 -5.02
C ALA A 870 4.25 -6.18 -6.25
N SER A 871 3.30 -6.49 -7.15
CA SER A 871 3.58 -7.28 -8.34
C SER A 871 4.53 -6.56 -9.30
N SER A 872 5.39 -7.31 -9.98
CA SER A 872 6.30 -6.80 -11.01
C SER A 872 6.62 -7.85 -12.06
N VAL A 873 6.88 -7.39 -13.28
CA VAL A 873 7.40 -8.22 -14.37
C VAL A 873 8.51 -7.41 -15.05
N ILE A 874 9.64 -8.04 -15.33
CA ILE A 874 10.74 -7.45 -16.08
C ILE A 874 11.18 -8.47 -17.13
N ILE A 875 11.29 -8.05 -18.38
CA ILE A 875 11.88 -8.88 -19.43
C ILE A 875 13.19 -8.25 -19.88
N SER A 876 14.26 -9.03 -19.87
CA SER A 876 15.62 -8.64 -20.19
C SER A 876 16.27 -9.67 -21.12
N ASN A 877 17.52 -9.43 -21.54
CA ASN A 877 18.30 -10.34 -22.39
C ASN A 877 17.54 -10.83 -23.64
N ILE A 878 16.76 -9.94 -24.26
CA ILE A 878 15.94 -10.29 -25.43
C ILE A 878 16.89 -10.60 -26.59
N LYS A 879 16.85 -11.83 -27.08
CA LYS A 879 17.78 -12.30 -28.10
C LYS A 879 17.46 -11.66 -29.46
N PRO A 880 18.38 -10.86 -30.04
CA PRO A 880 18.16 -10.26 -31.35
C PRO A 880 18.13 -11.32 -32.45
N ASN A 881 17.45 -11.03 -33.56
CA ASN A 881 17.39 -11.87 -34.75
C ASN A 881 16.95 -13.33 -34.48
N SER A 882 16.10 -13.51 -33.47
CA SER A 882 15.53 -14.78 -33.01
C SER A 882 14.01 -14.78 -33.16
N LEU A 883 13.32 -15.83 -32.74
CA LEU A 883 11.85 -15.82 -32.67
C LEU A 883 11.32 -14.69 -31.77
N ALA A 884 12.09 -14.24 -30.77
CA ALA A 884 11.68 -13.19 -29.84
C ALA A 884 11.44 -11.84 -30.55
N THR A 885 12.30 -11.49 -31.50
CA THR A 885 12.31 -10.17 -32.15
C THR A 885 11.64 -10.16 -33.53
N GLN A 886 11.22 -11.32 -34.04
CA GLN A 886 10.47 -11.43 -35.29
C GLN A 886 9.07 -10.84 -35.14
N SER A 887 8.74 -9.83 -35.96
CA SER A 887 7.44 -9.15 -35.94
C SER A 887 6.33 -9.90 -36.68
N SER A 888 6.67 -10.70 -37.69
CA SER A 888 5.73 -11.61 -38.36
C SER A 888 6.07 -13.04 -37.99
N LYS A 889 5.07 -13.80 -37.52
CA LYS A 889 5.26 -15.19 -37.04
C LYS A 889 6.39 -15.30 -36.00
N GLY A 890 6.39 -14.40 -35.00
CA GLY A 890 7.33 -14.36 -33.88
C GLY A 890 6.74 -13.59 -32.68
N LEU A 891 7.52 -13.30 -31.65
CA LEU A 891 7.01 -12.66 -30.42
C LEU A 891 6.95 -11.12 -30.48
N GLY A 892 7.49 -10.51 -31.55
CA GLY A 892 7.35 -9.08 -31.81
C GLY A 892 8.12 -8.15 -30.87
N MET A 893 9.07 -8.66 -30.08
CA MET A 893 9.82 -7.84 -29.14
C MET A 893 10.82 -6.93 -29.86
N THR A 894 11.04 -5.73 -29.31
CA THR A 894 11.84 -4.66 -29.94
C THR A 894 13.35 -4.72 -29.62
N GLY A 895 13.81 -5.73 -28.88
CA GLY A 895 15.21 -5.87 -28.43
C GLY A 895 15.64 -4.93 -27.29
N ASP A 896 15.03 -3.75 -27.16
CA ASP A 896 15.26 -2.83 -26.04
C ASP A 896 14.51 -3.27 -24.77
N ALA A 897 15.24 -3.84 -23.81
CA ALA A 897 14.72 -4.33 -22.54
C ALA A 897 14.05 -3.24 -21.68
N ASN A 898 14.39 -1.95 -21.85
CA ASN A 898 13.81 -0.87 -21.02
C ASN A 898 12.30 -0.69 -21.25
N ASN A 899 11.80 -1.11 -22.41
CA ASN A 899 10.38 -1.07 -22.74
C ASN A 899 9.58 -2.17 -22.04
N TYR A 900 10.24 -3.15 -21.43
CA TYR A 900 9.63 -4.33 -20.82
C TYR A 900 9.92 -4.38 -19.33
N VAL A 901 9.67 -3.27 -18.62
CA VAL A 901 9.92 -3.14 -17.19
C VAL A 901 8.67 -2.60 -16.49
N VAL A 902 8.06 -3.42 -15.63
CA VAL A 902 6.98 -3.01 -14.73
C VAL A 902 7.42 -3.25 -13.30
N LYS A 903 7.79 -2.19 -12.60
CA LYS A 903 8.25 -2.24 -11.20
C LYS A 903 7.08 -2.21 -10.20
N PRO A 904 7.30 -2.65 -8.95
CA PRO A 904 6.32 -2.45 -7.88
C PRO A 904 5.98 -0.98 -7.68
N SER A 905 4.71 -0.65 -7.46
CA SER A 905 4.30 0.71 -7.15
C SER A 905 4.55 1.03 -5.69
N LYS A 906 5.27 2.12 -5.42
CA LYS A 906 5.60 2.57 -4.06
C LYS A 906 4.80 3.79 -3.59
N VAL A 907 4.16 4.53 -4.51
CA VAL A 907 3.58 5.86 -4.21
C VAL A 907 2.07 5.86 -4.43
N ASP A 908 1.61 5.53 -5.64
CA ASP A 908 0.18 5.51 -5.96
C ASP A 908 -0.33 4.07 -6.08
N ALA A 909 -1.55 3.83 -5.60
CA ALA A 909 -2.23 2.57 -5.88
C ALA A 909 -2.55 2.48 -7.38
N MET A 910 -1.86 1.57 -8.08
CA MET A 910 -2.02 1.37 -9.52
C MET A 910 -2.70 0.04 -9.81
N ARG A 911 -2.32 -1.01 -9.08
CA ARG A 911 -2.73 -2.39 -9.31
C ARG A 911 -3.56 -2.96 -8.16
N GLY A 912 -3.59 -2.28 -7.02
CA GLY A 912 -4.45 -2.63 -5.88
C GLY A 912 -3.77 -3.52 -4.85
N ILE A 913 -4.55 -4.42 -4.26
CA ILE A 913 -4.13 -5.31 -3.16
C ILE A 913 -3.78 -6.69 -3.72
N SER A 914 -2.94 -7.45 -3.00
CA SER A 914 -2.72 -8.86 -3.33
C SER A 914 -4.04 -9.64 -3.25
N SER A 915 -4.22 -10.59 -4.16
CA SER A 915 -5.39 -11.47 -4.19
C SER A 915 -5.22 -12.61 -3.18
N LEU A 916 -6.29 -13.39 -2.95
CA LEU A 916 -6.28 -14.50 -1.99
C LEU A 916 -6.20 -15.85 -2.72
N PRO A 917 -5.36 -16.78 -2.25
CA PRO A 917 -5.29 -18.14 -2.78
C PRO A 917 -6.53 -18.97 -2.41
N ALA A 918 -6.70 -20.10 -3.08
CA ALA A 918 -7.69 -21.09 -2.68
C ALA A 918 -7.16 -21.86 -1.46
N VAL A 919 -7.95 -21.95 -0.39
CA VAL A 919 -7.56 -22.61 0.86
C VAL A 919 -8.56 -23.72 1.20
N LEU A 920 -8.12 -24.97 1.15
CA LEU A 920 -8.88 -26.13 1.57
C LEU A 920 -8.51 -26.53 2.99
N ASN A 921 -9.47 -26.44 3.90
CA ASN A 921 -9.32 -26.91 5.27
C ASN A 921 -9.89 -28.32 5.37
N GLY A 922 -9.08 -29.27 5.84
CA GLY A 922 -9.53 -30.63 6.15
C GLY A 922 -10.41 -30.71 7.40
N ASN A 923 -10.98 -31.88 7.60
CA ASN A 923 -11.62 -32.29 8.85
C ASN A 923 -10.56 -32.70 9.88
N ALA A 924 -10.99 -32.88 11.13
CA ALA A 924 -10.09 -33.33 12.19
C ALA A 924 -9.50 -34.72 11.86
N MET A 925 -8.19 -34.86 12.00
CA MET A 925 -7.46 -36.10 11.74
C MET A 925 -7.75 -37.15 12.82
N ALA A 926 -7.89 -38.41 12.41
CA ALA A 926 -8.14 -39.54 13.33
C ALA A 926 -6.85 -40.20 13.83
N VAL A 927 -5.68 -39.80 13.30
CA VAL A 927 -4.37 -40.30 13.69
C VAL A 927 -3.73 -39.40 14.76
N ASN A 928 -2.94 -40.00 15.65
CA ASN A 928 -2.17 -39.24 16.63
C ASN A 928 -0.94 -38.61 15.96
N VAL A 929 -1.00 -37.28 15.76
CA VAL A 929 0.04 -36.51 15.07
C VAL A 929 1.26 -36.18 15.94
N ASP A 930 1.21 -36.44 17.25
CA ASP A 930 2.31 -36.17 18.18
C ASP A 930 3.36 -37.29 18.20
N ASN A 931 3.02 -38.47 17.65
CA ASN A 931 3.92 -39.63 17.56
C ASN A 931 4.19 -40.00 16.10
N ASN A 932 5.14 -40.91 15.89
CA ASN A 932 5.31 -41.54 14.59
C ASN A 932 4.05 -42.35 14.23
N PHE A 933 3.63 -42.29 12.97
CA PHE A 933 2.51 -43.05 12.43
C PHE A 933 2.89 -43.77 11.13
N SER A 934 2.11 -44.79 10.79
CA SER A 934 2.31 -45.59 9.59
C SER A 934 1.43 -45.12 8.43
N VAL A 935 2.02 -45.08 7.25
CA VAL A 935 1.35 -44.93 5.95
C VAL A 935 1.53 -46.26 5.20
N ASP A 936 0.43 -46.85 4.76
CA ASP A 936 0.40 -48.17 4.09
C ASP A 936 -0.43 -48.12 2.79
N ASP A 937 -0.43 -49.21 2.02
CA ASP A 937 -1.12 -49.28 0.72
C ASP A 937 -2.64 -49.05 0.78
N THR A 938 -3.26 -49.10 1.96
CA THR A 938 -4.70 -48.82 2.13
C THR A 938 -5.00 -47.33 2.28
N ASN A 939 -4.03 -46.53 2.75
CA ASN A 939 -4.24 -45.14 3.15
C ASN A 939 -3.30 -44.13 2.47
N ASN A 940 -2.46 -44.57 1.53
CA ASN A 940 -1.40 -43.78 0.92
C ASN A 940 -1.76 -43.02 -0.38
N LYS A 941 -3.03 -43.03 -0.80
CA LYS A 941 -3.48 -42.42 -2.06
C LYS A 941 -4.35 -41.19 -1.83
N PHE A 942 -4.05 -40.13 -2.57
CA PHE A 942 -4.75 -38.84 -2.50
C PHE A 942 -5.11 -38.38 -3.91
N VAL A 943 -6.39 -38.19 -4.19
CA VAL A 943 -6.86 -37.62 -5.45
C VAL A 943 -6.86 -36.11 -5.31
N VAL A 944 -6.08 -35.43 -6.13
CA VAL A 944 -5.82 -34.00 -6.02
C VAL A 944 -6.15 -33.33 -7.35
N SER A 945 -6.82 -32.19 -7.28
CA SER A 945 -7.04 -31.33 -8.43
C SER A 945 -6.76 -29.88 -8.06
N VAL A 946 -5.89 -29.23 -8.82
CA VAL A 946 -5.42 -27.86 -8.61
C VAL A 946 -5.37 -27.15 -9.95
N ASN A 947 -6.06 -26.01 -10.09
CA ASN A 947 -6.06 -25.18 -11.30
C ASN A 947 -6.24 -25.94 -12.64
N GLY A 948 -7.00 -27.05 -12.66
CA GLY A 948 -7.22 -27.89 -13.85
C GLY A 948 -6.24 -29.06 -14.03
N VAL A 949 -5.15 -29.13 -13.25
CA VAL A 949 -4.31 -30.32 -13.15
C VAL A 949 -4.96 -31.30 -12.17
N THR A 950 -5.22 -32.53 -12.60
CA THR A 950 -5.83 -33.58 -11.76
C THR A 950 -4.97 -34.83 -11.82
N GLY A 951 -4.68 -35.42 -10.66
CA GLY A 951 -3.89 -36.65 -10.56
C GLY A 951 -4.06 -37.35 -9.22
N THR A 952 -3.44 -38.54 -9.10
CA THR A 952 -3.39 -39.28 -7.84
C THR A 952 -1.98 -39.22 -7.28
N VAL A 953 -1.83 -38.61 -6.11
CA VAL A 953 -0.59 -38.58 -5.35
C VAL A 953 -0.51 -39.85 -4.52
N VAL A 954 0.59 -40.59 -4.64
CA VAL A 954 0.86 -41.78 -3.82
C VAL A 954 2.03 -41.50 -2.91
N VAL A 955 1.79 -41.47 -1.59
CA VAL A 955 2.85 -41.30 -0.60
C VAL A 955 3.54 -42.66 -0.37
N PRO A 956 4.88 -42.75 -0.39
CA PRO A 956 5.58 -44.02 -0.17
C PRO A 956 5.19 -44.67 1.17
N PRO A 957 4.86 -45.98 1.23
CA PRO A 957 4.57 -46.66 2.49
C PRO A 957 5.75 -46.64 3.46
N LYS A 958 5.52 -46.28 4.72
CA LYS A 958 6.54 -46.24 5.79
C LYS A 958 5.87 -46.20 7.16
N ASP A 959 6.41 -46.96 8.12
CA ASP A 959 5.86 -47.07 9.49
C ASP A 959 6.31 -45.95 10.45
N THR A 960 7.13 -45.02 9.97
CA THR A 960 7.85 -44.05 10.81
C THR A 960 7.71 -42.61 10.31
N TYR A 961 6.56 -42.26 9.72
CA TYR A 961 6.29 -40.87 9.36
C TYR A 961 6.06 -40.01 10.60
N THR A 962 6.66 -38.83 10.60
CA THR A 962 6.26 -37.70 11.47
C THR A 962 5.28 -36.80 10.70
N LEU A 963 4.51 -35.97 11.40
CA LEU A 963 3.60 -35.01 10.73
C LEU A 963 4.33 -34.15 9.69
N GLY A 964 5.53 -33.65 10.02
CA GLY A 964 6.34 -32.85 9.11
C GLY A 964 6.77 -33.60 7.85
N THR A 965 7.33 -34.81 8.01
CA THR A 965 7.80 -35.62 6.87
C THR A 965 6.65 -36.15 6.00
N PHE A 966 5.47 -36.36 6.59
CA PHE A 966 4.26 -36.71 5.85
C PHE A 966 3.72 -35.52 5.05
N MET A 967 3.60 -34.34 5.66
CA MET A 967 3.17 -33.13 4.95
C MET A 967 4.13 -32.78 3.80
N GLU A 968 5.44 -32.92 4.01
CA GLU A 968 6.42 -32.70 2.96
C GLU A 968 6.29 -33.70 1.81
N ALA A 969 6.11 -34.99 2.11
CA ALA A 969 5.91 -36.01 1.08
C ALA A 969 4.62 -35.77 0.29
N LEU A 970 3.53 -35.41 0.97
CA LEU A 970 2.25 -35.07 0.34
C LEU A 970 2.36 -33.80 -0.50
N GLN A 971 2.96 -32.73 0.03
CA GLN A 971 3.19 -31.48 -0.68
C GLN A 971 4.02 -31.71 -1.95
N SER A 972 5.15 -32.41 -1.82
CA SER A 972 6.03 -32.73 -2.94
C SER A 972 5.31 -33.60 -3.98
N GLY A 973 4.47 -34.53 -3.53
CA GLY A 973 3.66 -35.37 -4.42
C GLY A 973 2.63 -34.55 -5.20
N ILE A 974 1.97 -33.58 -4.55
CA ILE A 974 1.01 -32.67 -5.19
C ILE A 974 1.70 -31.78 -6.23
N ASN A 975 2.83 -31.15 -5.86
CA ASN A 975 3.49 -30.17 -6.73
C ASN A 975 4.29 -30.81 -7.88
N SER A 976 4.51 -32.13 -7.81
CA SER A 976 5.06 -32.91 -8.92
C SER A 976 4.00 -33.43 -9.89
N LEU A 977 2.69 -33.24 -9.61
CA LEU A 977 1.65 -33.53 -10.59
C LEU A 977 1.75 -32.56 -11.76
N GLN A 978 1.58 -33.10 -12.97
CA GLN A 978 1.46 -32.27 -14.16
C GLN A 978 0.24 -32.72 -14.97
N GLY A 979 -0.49 -31.76 -15.51
CA GLY A 979 -1.62 -31.97 -16.40
C GLY A 979 -1.17 -32.29 -17.83
N PRO A 980 -2.13 -32.56 -18.73
CA PRO A 980 -1.82 -32.76 -20.14
C PRO A 980 -1.18 -31.50 -20.76
N SER A 981 -0.28 -31.70 -21.72
CA SER A 981 0.19 -30.59 -22.57
C SER A 981 -0.97 -30.16 -23.48
N VAL A 982 -1.34 -28.89 -23.44
CA VAL A 982 -2.39 -28.32 -24.29
C VAL A 982 -1.75 -27.78 -25.56
N ASP A 983 -1.97 -28.45 -26.70
CA ASP A 983 -1.50 -28.03 -28.03
C ASP A 983 0.02 -27.76 -28.18
N GLY A 984 0.84 -28.28 -27.26
CA GLY A 984 2.27 -28.00 -27.16
C GLY A 984 3.05 -29.16 -26.54
N ALA A 985 4.29 -28.90 -26.12
CA ALA A 985 5.15 -29.91 -25.53
C ALA A 985 5.20 -29.83 -24.01
N THR A 986 5.10 -28.63 -23.45
CA THR A 986 5.28 -28.41 -22.02
C THR A 986 3.97 -28.66 -21.27
N PRO A 987 3.95 -29.61 -20.32
CA PRO A 987 2.76 -29.90 -19.53
C PRO A 987 2.47 -28.78 -18.53
N GLN A 988 1.20 -28.66 -18.14
CA GLN A 988 0.80 -27.74 -17.08
C GLN A 988 1.27 -28.29 -15.73
N THR A 989 2.03 -27.53 -14.96
CA THR A 989 2.45 -27.94 -13.61
C THR A 989 1.45 -27.47 -12.57
N VAL A 990 1.40 -28.15 -11.43
CA VAL A 990 0.72 -27.58 -10.25
C VAL A 990 1.52 -26.37 -9.77
N ASP A 991 0.84 -25.24 -9.63
CA ASP A 991 1.42 -23.95 -9.27
C ASP A 991 1.66 -23.82 -7.74
N GLY A 992 2.48 -24.70 -7.15
CA GLY A 992 3.02 -24.57 -5.79
C GLY A 992 2.02 -24.62 -4.65
N VAL A 993 1.35 -25.75 -4.45
CA VAL A 993 0.48 -25.97 -3.27
C VAL A 993 1.32 -26.08 -2.00
N LYS A 994 0.91 -25.40 -0.94
CA LYS A 994 1.49 -25.53 0.40
C LYS A 994 0.58 -26.37 1.29
N VAL A 995 1.16 -27.37 1.96
CA VAL A 995 0.47 -28.22 2.93
C VAL A 995 0.93 -27.84 4.34
N THR A 996 -0.01 -27.47 5.20
CA THR A 996 0.25 -27.08 6.59
C THR A 996 -0.73 -27.76 7.53
N PHE A 997 -0.54 -27.58 8.84
CA PHE A 997 -1.39 -28.16 9.87
C PHE A 997 -1.93 -27.08 10.82
N ASP A 998 -3.25 -27.01 10.97
CA ASP A 998 -3.92 -26.16 11.96
C ASP A 998 -4.08 -26.95 13.27
N SER A 999 -3.24 -26.65 14.26
CA SER A 999 -3.23 -27.34 15.55
C SER A 999 -4.50 -27.12 16.38
N LYS A 1000 -5.28 -26.05 16.13
CA LYS A 1000 -6.54 -25.81 16.85
C LYS A 1000 -7.67 -26.67 16.30
N LYS A 1001 -7.67 -26.92 14.99
CA LYS A 1001 -8.66 -27.76 14.31
C LYS A 1001 -8.24 -29.22 14.18
N ASN A 1002 -6.98 -29.52 14.51
CA ASN A 1002 -6.35 -30.83 14.27
C ASN A 1002 -6.51 -31.28 12.81
N ALA A 1003 -6.24 -30.39 11.85
CA ALA A 1003 -6.57 -30.60 10.44
C ALA A 1003 -5.45 -30.14 9.49
N LEU A 1004 -5.32 -30.84 8.36
CA LEU A 1004 -4.46 -30.40 7.25
C LEU A 1004 -5.09 -29.21 6.52
N VAL A 1005 -4.26 -28.26 6.10
CA VAL A 1005 -4.66 -27.08 5.33
C VAL A 1005 -3.83 -27.00 4.06
N PHE A 1006 -4.50 -27.03 2.92
CA PHE A 1006 -3.89 -26.92 1.59
C PHE A 1006 -4.15 -25.53 1.04
N THR A 1007 -3.09 -24.83 0.63
CA THR A 1007 -3.17 -23.48 0.06
C THR A 1007 -2.53 -23.48 -1.32
N THR A 1008 -3.24 -23.01 -2.35
CA THR A 1008 -2.64 -22.87 -3.69
C THR A 1008 -1.55 -21.79 -3.71
N GLY A 1009 -0.51 -21.96 -4.52
CA GLY A 1009 0.52 -20.93 -4.70
C GLY A 1009 0.01 -19.74 -5.53
N THR A 1010 -1.01 -19.96 -6.36
CA THR A 1010 -1.70 -18.88 -7.10
C THR A 1010 -2.78 -18.23 -6.26
N ALA A 1011 -3.01 -16.94 -6.50
CA ALA A 1011 -4.04 -16.15 -5.83
C ALA A 1011 -4.90 -15.38 -6.83
N SER A 1012 -6.06 -15.94 -7.20
CA SER A 1012 -7.07 -15.29 -8.04
C SER A 1012 -8.41 -16.03 -7.95
N THR A 1013 -9.43 -15.53 -8.64
CA THR A 1013 -10.68 -16.29 -8.89
C THR A 1013 -10.48 -17.56 -9.74
N GLU A 1014 -9.38 -17.67 -10.49
CA GLU A 1014 -9.02 -18.88 -11.24
C GLU A 1014 -8.33 -19.93 -10.36
N SER A 1015 -7.87 -19.56 -9.16
CA SER A 1015 -7.27 -20.50 -8.21
C SER A 1015 -8.31 -21.49 -7.73
N TYR A 1016 -8.00 -22.77 -7.85
CA TYR A 1016 -8.90 -23.88 -7.51
C TYR A 1016 -8.12 -24.98 -6.81
N ILE A 1017 -8.69 -25.56 -5.76
CA ILE A 1017 -8.14 -26.77 -5.12
C ILE A 1017 -9.23 -27.71 -4.61
N LYS A 1018 -9.02 -29.00 -4.86
CA LYS A 1018 -9.77 -30.10 -4.26
C LYS A 1018 -8.80 -31.23 -3.93
N VAL A 1019 -8.90 -31.75 -2.71
CA VAL A 1019 -8.12 -32.90 -2.25
C VAL A 1019 -9.09 -33.90 -1.62
N THR A 1020 -8.96 -35.17 -2.00
CA THR A 1020 -9.72 -36.28 -1.45
C THR A 1020 -8.77 -37.41 -1.09
N GLY A 1021 -8.92 -37.96 0.12
CA GLY A 1021 -8.10 -39.05 0.61
C GLY A 1021 -8.84 -39.87 1.68
N ASP A 1022 -8.13 -40.79 2.32
CA ASP A 1022 -8.70 -41.60 3.39
C ASP A 1022 -9.21 -40.73 4.55
N SER A 1023 -10.36 -41.13 5.12
CA SER A 1023 -10.99 -40.47 6.28
C SER A 1023 -10.06 -40.26 7.48
N ARG A 1024 -9.03 -41.12 7.65
CA ARG A 1024 -8.01 -41.01 8.72
C ARG A 1024 -7.23 -39.71 8.65
N TRP A 1025 -7.05 -39.16 7.46
CA TRP A 1025 -6.36 -37.89 7.21
C TRP A 1025 -7.30 -36.68 7.30
N GLY A 1026 -8.59 -36.89 7.56
CA GLY A 1026 -9.59 -35.82 7.56
C GLY A 1026 -9.90 -35.26 6.17
N LEU A 1027 -9.65 -36.03 5.10
CA LEU A 1027 -9.76 -35.57 3.71
C LEU A 1027 -10.94 -36.19 2.95
N ASP A 1028 -11.87 -36.84 3.66
CA ASP A 1028 -13.09 -37.38 3.07
C ASP A 1028 -14.23 -36.34 3.07
N GLY A 1029 -15.07 -36.38 2.03
CA GLY A 1029 -16.26 -35.54 1.90
C GLY A 1029 -16.02 -34.03 1.76
N LEU A 1030 -14.82 -33.58 1.38
CA LEU A 1030 -14.50 -32.15 1.24
C LEU A 1030 -14.96 -31.54 -0.09
N ASP A 1031 -15.58 -30.36 -0.01
CA ASP A 1031 -15.92 -29.55 -1.19
C ASP A 1031 -14.70 -28.81 -1.74
N ALA A 1032 -14.72 -28.55 -3.06
CA ALA A 1032 -13.70 -27.75 -3.71
C ALA A 1032 -13.70 -26.30 -3.20
N GLN A 1033 -12.51 -25.69 -3.15
CA GLN A 1033 -12.33 -24.31 -2.73
C GLN A 1033 -11.76 -23.46 -3.86
N PHE A 1034 -12.12 -22.18 -3.86
CA PHE A 1034 -11.71 -21.20 -4.86
C PHE A 1034 -10.98 -20.04 -4.20
N GLY A 1035 -10.00 -19.49 -4.91
CA GLY A 1035 -9.35 -18.24 -4.51
C GLY A 1035 -10.25 -17.05 -4.82
N LYS A 1036 -9.75 -15.85 -4.50
CA LYS A 1036 -10.49 -14.61 -4.72
C LYS A 1036 -9.58 -13.51 -5.22
N THR A 1037 -9.92 -12.94 -6.37
CA THR A 1037 -9.35 -11.68 -6.82
C THR A 1037 -9.85 -10.56 -5.93
N THR A 1038 -8.94 -9.84 -5.28
CA THR A 1038 -9.33 -8.74 -4.37
C THR A 1038 -9.85 -7.53 -5.13
N THR A 1039 -10.66 -6.74 -4.45
CA THR A 1039 -11.12 -5.44 -4.93
C THR A 1039 -10.60 -4.36 -3.99
N TRP A 1040 -10.34 -3.18 -4.54
CA TRP A 1040 -9.91 -2.02 -3.78
C TRP A 1040 -10.69 -0.80 -4.28
N ILE A 1041 -10.83 0.21 -3.42
CA ILE A 1041 -11.48 1.46 -3.80
C ILE A 1041 -10.37 2.42 -4.14
N LYS A 1042 -10.33 2.96 -5.37
CA LYS A 1042 -9.34 3.99 -5.70
C LYS A 1042 -9.77 5.31 -5.05
N PRO A 1043 -9.06 5.79 -4.01
CA PRO A 1043 -9.43 7.05 -3.39
C PRO A 1043 -9.21 8.18 -4.40
N THR A 1044 -10.27 8.94 -4.69
CA THR A 1044 -10.16 10.10 -5.58
C THR A 1044 -9.85 11.34 -4.74
N PRO A 1045 -8.72 12.04 -4.99
CA PRO A 1045 -8.44 13.30 -4.31
C PRO A 1045 -9.53 14.33 -4.60
N PHE A 1046 -9.94 15.06 -3.56
CA PHE A 1046 -10.88 16.15 -3.72
C PHE A 1046 -10.31 17.23 -4.63
N LYS A 1047 -11.15 17.76 -5.52
CA LYS A 1047 -10.81 18.88 -6.39
C LYS A 1047 -11.69 20.08 -6.07
N ASP A 1048 -11.10 21.27 -6.06
CA ASP A 1048 -11.82 22.52 -5.87
C ASP A 1048 -12.66 22.92 -7.10
N ALA A 1049 -13.40 24.03 -7.01
CA ALA A 1049 -14.20 24.57 -8.11
C ALA A 1049 -13.38 24.96 -9.36
N LYS A 1050 -12.05 25.06 -9.24
CA LYS A 1050 -11.11 25.30 -10.35
C LYS A 1050 -10.47 24.01 -10.86
N ASN A 1051 -10.97 22.84 -10.43
CA ASN A 1051 -10.48 21.51 -10.78
C ASN A 1051 -9.04 21.24 -10.29
N ALA A 1052 -8.54 21.97 -9.28
CA ALA A 1052 -7.24 21.75 -8.67
C ALA A 1052 -7.35 20.79 -7.47
N THR A 1053 -6.40 19.86 -7.35
CA THR A 1053 -6.33 18.91 -6.22
C THR A 1053 -6.08 19.66 -4.90
N VAL A 1054 -6.88 19.33 -3.88
CA VAL A 1054 -6.76 19.93 -2.55
C VAL A 1054 -5.96 19.01 -1.63
N TYR A 1055 -5.00 19.60 -0.95
CA TYR A 1055 -4.15 18.96 0.05
C TYR A 1055 -4.52 19.45 1.45
N ILE A 1056 -4.26 18.61 2.45
CA ILE A 1056 -4.48 18.90 3.86
C ILE A 1056 -3.24 18.56 4.67
N ASP A 1057 -2.87 19.42 5.62
CA ASP A 1057 -1.80 19.14 6.57
C ASP A 1057 -2.31 18.37 7.82
N GLY A 1058 -1.39 17.98 8.70
CA GLY A 1058 -1.72 17.25 9.93
C GLY A 1058 -2.57 18.04 10.94
N PHE A 1059 -2.78 19.34 10.72
CA PHE A 1059 -3.63 20.20 11.54
C PHE A 1059 -4.97 20.52 10.88
N GLY A 1060 -5.27 19.91 9.72
CA GLY A 1060 -6.54 20.07 9.02
C GLY A 1060 -6.62 21.31 8.12
N LYS A 1061 -5.50 21.99 7.83
CA LYS A 1061 -5.48 23.18 6.97
C LYS A 1061 -5.43 22.80 5.49
N GLU A 1062 -6.39 23.30 4.72
CA GLU A 1062 -6.47 23.09 3.27
C GLU A 1062 -5.43 23.92 2.50
N SER A 1063 -4.92 23.38 1.40
CA SER A 1063 -3.98 24.04 0.49
C SER A 1063 -4.16 23.50 -0.93
N SER A 1064 -4.17 24.38 -1.92
CA SER A 1064 -4.22 24.00 -3.35
C SER A 1064 -2.82 23.82 -3.96
N THR A 1065 -1.75 23.87 -3.16
CA THR A 1065 -0.38 23.66 -3.62
C THR A 1065 0.14 22.30 -3.15
N ALA A 1066 0.88 21.61 -4.03
CA ALA A 1066 1.60 20.39 -3.67
C ALA A 1066 2.86 20.66 -2.82
N ALA A 1067 3.19 21.93 -2.52
CA ALA A 1067 4.34 22.27 -1.68
C ALA A 1067 4.20 21.62 -0.29
N GLY A 1068 5.21 20.82 0.09
CA GLY A 1068 5.22 20.01 1.32
C GLY A 1068 4.55 18.63 1.19
N PHE A 1069 4.18 18.21 -0.02
CA PHE A 1069 3.68 16.87 -0.33
C PHE A 1069 4.71 16.11 -1.19
N ASP A 1070 5.39 15.13 -0.61
CA ASP A 1070 6.39 14.30 -1.31
C ASP A 1070 5.89 12.88 -1.59
N VAL A 1071 5.13 12.29 -0.66
CA VAL A 1071 4.60 10.92 -0.74
C VAL A 1071 3.27 10.84 0.00
N LEU A 1072 2.33 10.06 -0.55
CA LEU A 1072 1.07 9.74 0.12
C LEU A 1072 1.35 8.96 1.41
N PRO A 1073 0.96 9.46 2.59
CA PRO A 1073 1.07 8.70 3.83
C PRO A 1073 0.23 7.42 3.76
N GLU A 1074 0.61 6.41 4.55
CA GLU A 1074 -0.06 5.10 4.57
C GLU A 1074 -1.56 5.21 4.91
N TRP A 1075 -1.89 6.14 5.82
CA TRP A 1075 -3.25 6.49 6.20
C TRP A 1075 -3.45 8.00 6.06
N SER A 1076 -4.63 8.41 5.61
CA SER A 1076 -5.00 9.82 5.43
C SER A 1076 -6.36 10.09 6.08
N PRO A 1077 -6.54 11.23 6.76
CA PRO A 1077 -7.84 11.61 7.29
C PRO A 1077 -8.87 11.78 6.17
N VAL A 1078 -10.07 11.27 6.41
CA VAL A 1078 -11.23 11.40 5.53
C VAL A 1078 -12.14 12.46 6.09
N TYR A 1079 -12.74 13.30 5.26
CA TYR A 1079 -13.59 14.41 5.68
C TYR A 1079 -15.02 14.26 5.16
N PHE A 1080 -15.97 14.86 5.87
CA PHE A 1080 -17.29 15.14 5.30
C PHE A 1080 -17.21 16.34 4.36
N ASP A 1081 -18.16 16.43 3.44
CA ASP A 1081 -18.32 17.65 2.64
C ASP A 1081 -18.74 18.81 3.55
N LYS A 1082 -18.20 20.02 3.30
CA LYS A 1082 -18.43 21.19 4.15
C LYS A 1082 -19.92 21.50 4.19
N GLY A 1083 -20.52 21.54 5.37
CA GLY A 1083 -21.93 21.88 5.56
C GLY A 1083 -22.92 20.74 5.27
N GLU A 1084 -22.42 19.51 5.09
CA GLU A 1084 -23.27 18.33 4.90
C GLU A 1084 -23.95 17.88 6.21
N LEU A 1085 -25.25 17.60 6.13
CA LEU A 1085 -26.04 16.89 7.13
C LEU A 1085 -26.46 15.53 6.56
N THR A 1086 -26.08 14.46 7.23
CA THR A 1086 -26.39 13.08 6.82
C THR A 1086 -27.35 12.44 7.81
N PHE A 1087 -28.47 11.91 7.32
CA PHE A 1087 -29.48 11.20 8.10
C PHE A 1087 -29.55 9.72 7.68
N ASP A 1088 -29.71 8.82 8.66
CA ASP A 1088 -29.94 7.40 8.38
C ASP A 1088 -31.37 7.13 7.85
N THR A 1089 -31.65 5.89 7.46
CA THR A 1089 -33.01 5.47 7.04
C THR A 1089 -34.05 5.53 8.16
N ALA A 1090 -33.62 5.61 9.42
CA ALA A 1090 -34.51 5.77 10.57
C ALA A 1090 -34.83 7.24 10.89
N GLY A 1091 -34.21 8.19 10.17
CA GLY A 1091 -34.42 9.63 10.35
C GLY A 1091 -33.55 10.27 11.42
N ASN A 1092 -32.55 9.57 11.97
CA ASN A 1092 -31.61 10.13 12.95
C ASN A 1092 -30.45 10.83 12.26
N LEU A 1093 -29.96 11.92 12.86
CA LEU A 1093 -28.74 12.58 12.39
C LEU A 1093 -27.50 11.70 12.65
N VAL A 1094 -26.80 11.35 11.58
CA VAL A 1094 -25.54 10.59 11.62
C VAL A 1094 -24.34 11.53 11.68
N SER A 1095 -24.39 12.64 10.95
CA SER A 1095 -23.33 13.65 10.88
C SER A 1095 -23.91 15.04 10.56
N PRO A 1096 -23.39 16.14 11.16
CA PRO A 1096 -22.32 16.20 12.14
C PRO A 1096 -22.84 16.03 13.58
N LYS A 1097 -22.21 15.15 14.37
CA LYS A 1097 -22.60 14.92 15.78
C LYS A 1097 -22.14 16.01 16.75
N GLN A 1098 -21.05 16.71 16.44
CA GLN A 1098 -20.45 17.74 17.29
C GLN A 1098 -20.95 19.16 16.97
N GLY A 1099 -21.95 19.27 16.09
CA GLY A 1099 -22.37 20.53 15.47
C GLY A 1099 -21.50 20.90 14.27
N ALA A 1100 -22.00 21.79 13.42
CA ALA A 1100 -21.29 22.36 12.28
C ALA A 1100 -20.67 23.70 12.72
N GLN A 1101 -19.36 23.72 12.88
CA GLN A 1101 -18.62 24.97 13.08
C GLN A 1101 -18.59 25.74 11.76
N LEU A 1102 -18.84 27.04 11.83
CA LEU A 1102 -18.70 27.96 10.71
C LEU A 1102 -17.35 28.67 10.76
N ASP A 1103 -16.82 28.99 9.58
CA ASP A 1103 -15.64 29.84 9.48
C ASP A 1103 -15.91 31.22 10.10
N THR A 1104 -14.86 31.85 10.62
CA THR A 1104 -14.96 33.15 11.28
C THR A 1104 -15.45 34.22 10.29
N VAL A 1105 -16.61 34.80 10.60
CA VAL A 1105 -17.22 35.88 9.82
C VAL A 1105 -16.63 37.20 10.27
N TYR A 1106 -16.04 37.96 9.35
CA TYR A 1106 -15.68 39.35 9.60
C TYR A 1106 -16.85 40.25 9.23
N LEU A 1107 -17.49 40.86 10.22
CA LEU A 1107 -18.67 41.69 9.99
C LEU A 1107 -18.27 43.04 9.34
N PRO A 1108 -19.10 43.60 8.44
CA PRO A 1108 -18.81 44.88 7.78
C PRO A 1108 -18.53 46.02 8.78
N ASN A 1109 -17.71 46.98 8.36
CA ASN A 1109 -17.39 48.21 9.11
C ASN A 1109 -16.62 48.02 10.43
N GLY A 1110 -15.77 46.99 10.53
CA GLY A 1110 -14.84 46.84 11.65
C GLY A 1110 -15.51 46.45 12.97
N LYS A 1111 -16.72 45.91 12.93
CA LYS A 1111 -17.55 45.55 14.09
C LYS A 1111 -17.18 44.20 14.75
N GLY A 1112 -15.96 43.71 14.52
CA GLY A 1112 -15.44 42.46 15.10
C GLY A 1112 -15.66 41.22 14.23
N SER A 1113 -15.25 40.07 14.76
CA SER A 1113 -15.33 38.75 14.10
C SER A 1113 -16.25 37.82 14.87
N LEU A 1114 -17.08 37.04 14.18
CA LEU A 1114 -18.05 36.11 14.76
C LEU A 1114 -17.74 34.66 14.36
N THR A 1115 -17.54 33.78 15.35
CA THR A 1115 -17.35 32.35 15.13
C THR A 1115 -18.55 31.62 15.75
N ILE A 1116 -19.34 30.96 14.92
CA ILE A 1116 -20.60 30.32 15.34
C ILE A 1116 -20.46 28.81 15.18
N ASN A 1117 -20.87 28.05 16.20
CA ASN A 1117 -21.11 26.62 16.06
C ASN A 1117 -22.61 26.32 16.03
N ILE A 1118 -23.10 25.67 14.98
CA ILE A 1118 -24.51 25.26 14.85
C ILE A 1118 -24.67 23.80 15.26
N ASP A 1119 -25.32 23.57 16.37
CA ASP A 1119 -25.64 22.25 16.92
C ASP A 1119 -26.96 21.73 16.34
N TYR A 1120 -26.86 20.72 15.46
CA TYR A 1120 -27.99 20.05 14.82
C TYR A 1120 -28.43 18.77 15.54
N SER A 1121 -27.86 18.42 16.69
CA SER A 1121 -28.06 17.11 17.35
C SER A 1121 -29.52 16.76 17.66
N LYS A 1122 -30.40 17.76 17.74
CA LYS A 1122 -31.86 17.59 17.95
C LYS A 1122 -32.66 17.54 16.65
N SER A 1123 -32.00 17.52 15.51
CA SER A 1123 -32.65 17.46 14.20
C SER A 1123 -32.93 16.02 13.79
N THR A 1124 -34.04 15.83 13.07
CA THR A 1124 -34.57 14.55 12.61
C THR A 1124 -35.03 14.66 11.17
N GLN A 1125 -35.24 13.53 10.50
CA GLN A 1125 -35.82 13.48 9.17
C GLN A 1125 -36.96 12.47 9.10
N PHE A 1126 -38.20 12.96 9.11
CA PHE A 1126 -39.40 12.15 8.96
C PHE A 1126 -40.27 12.63 7.79
N ALA A 1127 -41.27 11.83 7.41
CA ALA A 1127 -42.23 12.18 6.35
C ALA A 1127 -43.16 13.36 6.71
N SER A 1128 -43.08 13.89 7.93
CA SER A 1128 -43.81 15.08 8.35
C SER A 1128 -43.29 16.35 7.65
N PRO A 1129 -44.11 17.40 7.51
CA PRO A 1129 -43.68 18.69 6.98
C PRO A 1129 -42.48 19.29 7.73
N TYR A 1130 -41.80 20.22 7.07
CA TYR A 1130 -40.66 20.91 7.66
C TYR A 1130 -41.11 21.69 8.90
N ALA A 1131 -40.40 21.50 10.01
CA ALA A 1131 -40.72 22.16 11.27
C ALA A 1131 -39.45 22.52 12.04
N VAL A 1132 -39.47 23.69 12.70
CA VAL A 1132 -38.46 24.08 13.68
C VAL A 1132 -38.94 23.56 15.05
N LEU A 1133 -38.34 22.48 15.53
CA LEU A 1133 -38.67 21.82 16.80
C LEU A 1133 -38.10 22.57 18.00
N SER A 1134 -36.88 23.09 17.87
CA SER A 1134 -36.25 23.92 18.90
C SER A 1134 -35.25 24.89 18.26
N GLN A 1135 -35.23 26.12 18.74
CA GLN A 1135 -34.30 27.16 18.30
C GLN A 1135 -33.80 27.94 19.51
N SER A 1136 -32.50 28.02 19.72
CA SER A 1136 -31.88 28.77 20.82
C SER A 1136 -30.47 29.23 20.45
N GLN A 1137 -29.99 30.29 21.09
CA GLN A 1137 -28.63 30.82 20.94
C GLN A 1137 -28.17 31.47 22.26
N ASP A 1138 -26.87 31.60 22.46
CA ASP A 1138 -26.24 32.01 23.74
C ASP A 1138 -25.88 33.50 23.86
N GLY A 1139 -25.98 34.28 22.78
CA GLY A 1139 -25.70 35.71 22.78
C GLY A 1139 -26.82 36.56 23.37
N ALA A 1140 -26.49 37.76 23.84
CA ALA A 1140 -27.46 38.68 24.45
C ALA A 1140 -27.06 40.16 24.30
N PRO A 1141 -28.03 41.08 24.12
CA PRO A 1141 -27.79 42.53 24.11
C PRO A 1141 -27.66 43.11 25.53
N GLU A 1142 -27.24 44.37 25.63
CA GLU A 1142 -27.23 45.13 26.89
C GLU A 1142 -28.66 45.36 27.44
N GLY A 1143 -28.83 45.33 28.77
CA GLY A 1143 -30.10 45.54 29.45
C GLY A 1143 -30.08 46.72 30.43
N ASP A 1144 -31.23 47.39 30.57
CA ASP A 1144 -31.49 48.48 31.53
C ASP A 1144 -32.14 47.93 32.81
N LEU A 1145 -31.89 48.54 33.98
CA LEU A 1145 -32.45 48.09 35.27
C LEU A 1145 -33.97 48.25 35.31
N VAL A 1146 -34.71 47.16 35.53
CA VAL A 1146 -36.18 47.14 35.60
C VAL A 1146 -36.74 46.83 36.99
N GLY A 1147 -35.94 46.28 37.90
CA GLY A 1147 -36.40 45.97 39.26
C GLY A 1147 -35.28 45.66 40.24
N LEU A 1148 -35.54 45.94 41.53
CA LEU A 1148 -34.66 45.63 42.65
C LEU A 1148 -35.45 44.83 43.71
N ALA A 1149 -34.89 43.71 44.17
CA ALA A 1149 -35.46 42.91 45.25
C ALA A 1149 -34.41 42.65 46.32
N ILE A 1150 -34.77 42.87 47.59
CA ILE A 1150 -33.91 42.57 48.74
C ILE A 1150 -34.60 41.49 49.56
N LYS A 1151 -33.95 40.34 49.71
CA LYS A 1151 -34.49 39.18 50.44
C LYS A 1151 -34.29 39.31 51.96
N ASP A 1152 -34.98 38.46 52.72
CA ASP A 1152 -34.92 38.43 54.19
C ASP A 1152 -33.51 38.14 54.75
N ASP A 1153 -32.67 37.47 53.96
CA ASP A 1153 -31.26 37.20 54.25
C ASP A 1153 -30.33 38.35 53.86
N GLY A 1154 -30.88 39.47 53.37
CA GLY A 1154 -30.14 40.65 52.93
C GLY A 1154 -29.61 40.57 51.50
N LEU A 1155 -29.87 39.51 50.72
CA LEU A 1155 -29.38 39.42 49.34
C LEU A 1155 -30.10 40.43 48.43
N VAL A 1156 -29.32 41.27 47.73
CA VAL A 1156 -29.79 42.30 46.81
C VAL A 1156 -29.70 41.81 45.37
N ASN A 1157 -30.85 41.62 44.73
CA ASN A 1157 -30.97 41.18 43.34
C ASN A 1157 -31.49 42.32 42.44
N ALA A 1158 -30.76 42.62 41.38
CA ALA A 1158 -31.20 43.49 40.29
C ALA A 1158 -31.72 42.65 39.13
N SER A 1159 -32.85 43.07 38.54
CA SER A 1159 -33.40 42.51 37.31
C SER A 1159 -33.29 43.54 36.19
N TYR A 1160 -32.83 43.11 35.00
CA TYR A 1160 -32.61 43.96 33.83
C TYR A 1160 -33.57 43.61 32.68
N SER A 1161 -33.79 44.55 31.75
CA SER A 1161 -34.71 44.43 30.62
C SER A 1161 -34.33 43.36 29.60
N ASN A 1162 -33.05 42.96 29.56
CA ASN A 1162 -32.55 41.84 28.75
C ASN A 1162 -32.79 40.46 29.40
N GLY A 1163 -33.56 40.41 30.50
CA GLY A 1163 -33.87 39.20 31.25
C GLY A 1163 -32.76 38.74 32.22
N ALA A 1164 -31.62 39.44 32.25
CA ALA A 1164 -30.55 39.12 33.19
C ALA A 1164 -30.96 39.46 34.64
N GLN A 1165 -30.64 38.56 35.57
CA GLN A 1165 -30.73 38.81 37.00
C GLN A 1165 -29.32 38.78 37.59
N LYS A 1166 -28.97 39.82 38.36
CA LYS A 1166 -27.65 39.95 38.97
C LYS A 1166 -27.76 40.13 40.47
N SER A 1167 -27.06 39.29 41.21
CA SER A 1167 -26.84 39.48 42.65
C SER A 1167 -25.76 40.56 42.84
N LEU A 1168 -26.13 41.70 43.41
CA LEU A 1168 -25.24 42.86 43.56
C LEU A 1168 -24.40 42.79 44.83
N GLY A 1169 -24.92 42.15 45.87
CA GLY A 1169 -24.28 42.01 47.17
C GLY A 1169 -25.27 41.58 48.24
N LYS A 1170 -24.79 41.33 49.45
CA LYS A 1170 -25.63 40.96 50.60
C LYS A 1170 -25.50 42.01 51.70
N VAL A 1171 -26.60 42.62 52.12
CA VAL A 1171 -26.64 43.55 53.26
C VAL A 1171 -26.32 42.75 54.52
N VAL A 1172 -25.17 43.05 55.12
CA VAL A 1172 -24.73 42.37 56.35
C VAL A 1172 -25.16 43.16 57.58
N LEU A 1173 -25.21 42.45 58.71
CA LEU A 1173 -25.51 43.04 60.00
C LEU A 1173 -24.27 42.99 60.90
N VAL A 1174 -24.16 43.96 61.81
CA VAL A 1174 -23.06 44.04 62.78
C VAL A 1174 -23.58 43.89 64.18
N ASN A 1175 -23.05 42.93 64.93
CA ASN A 1175 -23.35 42.77 66.34
C ASN A 1175 -22.11 43.10 67.20
N PHE A 1176 -22.33 43.41 68.47
CA PHE A 1176 -21.29 43.77 69.42
C PHE A 1176 -21.42 42.88 70.66
N SER A 1177 -20.29 42.55 71.29
CA SER A 1177 -20.32 41.78 72.55
C SER A 1177 -21.06 42.55 73.67
N ASN A 1178 -20.99 43.88 73.65
CA ASN A 1178 -21.76 44.74 74.53
C ASN A 1178 -22.35 45.93 73.75
N PRO A 1179 -23.59 45.83 73.23
CA PRO A 1179 -24.24 46.90 72.48
C PRO A 1179 -24.38 48.19 73.29
N THR A 1180 -24.60 48.10 74.61
CA THR A 1180 -24.75 49.28 75.48
C THR A 1180 -23.47 50.10 75.64
N GLY A 1181 -22.31 49.54 75.29
CA GLY A 1181 -21.03 50.24 75.27
C GLY A 1181 -20.82 51.14 74.05
N LEU A 1182 -21.73 51.12 73.07
CA LEU A 1182 -21.63 51.96 71.88
C LEU A 1182 -21.79 53.45 72.23
N ARG A 1183 -20.98 54.30 71.61
CA ARG A 1183 -21.10 55.76 71.78
C ARG A 1183 -22.03 56.32 70.72
N GLN A 1184 -23.13 56.92 71.15
CA GLN A 1184 -24.01 57.67 70.27
C GLN A 1184 -23.33 58.95 69.76
N ILE A 1185 -23.50 59.27 68.48
CA ILE A 1185 -22.92 60.46 67.83
C ILE A 1185 -23.95 61.38 67.16
N GLY A 1186 -25.17 60.90 67.02
CA GLY A 1186 -26.32 61.62 66.48
C GLY A 1186 -27.61 60.85 66.82
N ASP A 1187 -28.74 61.27 66.27
CA ASP A 1187 -30.06 60.78 66.67
C ASP A 1187 -30.16 59.24 66.69
N THR A 1188 -29.62 58.56 65.66
CA THR A 1188 -29.72 57.09 65.52
C THR A 1188 -28.42 56.41 65.08
N SER A 1189 -27.29 57.11 65.20
CA SER A 1189 -25.98 56.64 64.72
C SER A 1189 -24.99 56.45 65.87
N TYR A 1190 -24.22 55.37 65.79
CA TYR A 1190 -23.34 54.89 66.86
C TYR A 1190 -21.92 54.61 66.36
N TYR A 1191 -20.93 54.91 67.20
CA TYR A 1191 -19.54 54.49 67.04
C TYR A 1191 -19.18 53.37 68.02
N LYS A 1192 -18.27 52.49 67.56
CA LYS A 1192 -17.61 51.51 68.43
C LYS A 1192 -16.71 52.20 69.46
N THR A 1193 -16.66 51.63 70.65
CA THR A 1193 -15.76 52.05 71.74
C THR A 1193 -14.94 50.85 72.20
N SER A 1194 -13.99 51.06 73.12
CA SER A 1194 -13.34 49.94 73.80
C SER A 1194 -14.33 49.09 74.60
N ASP A 1195 -15.39 49.70 75.14
CA ASP A 1195 -16.38 49.05 76.00
C ASP A 1195 -17.42 48.25 75.23
N SER A 1196 -17.67 48.59 73.95
CA SER A 1196 -18.56 47.82 73.08
C SER A 1196 -17.95 46.51 72.57
N GLY A 1197 -16.62 46.44 72.56
CA GLY A 1197 -15.86 45.40 71.86
C GLY A 1197 -15.78 45.64 70.34
N THR A 1198 -15.17 44.70 69.63
CA THR A 1198 -15.01 44.76 68.17
C THR A 1198 -16.33 44.46 67.44
N PRO A 1199 -16.60 45.12 66.30
CA PRO A 1199 -17.76 44.81 65.47
C PRO A 1199 -17.65 43.40 64.89
N LYS A 1200 -18.70 42.59 65.05
CA LYS A 1200 -18.83 41.26 64.46
C LYS A 1200 -19.79 41.32 63.28
N TYR A 1201 -19.27 41.21 62.06
CA TYR A 1201 -20.07 41.16 60.84
C TYR A 1201 -20.64 39.75 60.64
N GLY A 1202 -21.91 39.66 60.27
CA GLY A 1202 -22.58 38.40 59.96
C GLY A 1202 -23.68 38.56 58.93
N GLU A 1203 -24.10 37.44 58.34
CA GLU A 1203 -25.23 37.41 57.42
C GLU A 1203 -26.54 37.64 58.18
N ALA A 1204 -27.48 38.38 57.58
CA ALA A 1204 -28.81 38.54 58.16
C ALA A 1204 -29.53 37.18 58.20
N GLY A 1205 -30.20 36.90 59.32
CA GLY A 1205 -30.90 35.64 59.59
C GLY A 1205 -30.01 34.49 60.06
N SER A 1206 -28.69 34.68 60.13
CA SER A 1206 -27.76 33.70 60.71
C SER A 1206 -27.79 33.73 62.24
N ALA A 1207 -27.30 32.66 62.90
CA ALA A 1207 -27.35 32.54 64.36
C ALA A 1207 -26.64 33.73 65.05
N GLY A 1208 -27.40 34.49 65.86
CA GLY A 1208 -26.91 35.69 66.54
C GLY A 1208 -27.12 37.01 65.78
N TYR A 1209 -27.81 36.97 64.63
CA TYR A 1209 -28.19 38.13 63.81
C TYR A 1209 -29.68 38.07 63.43
N GLY A 1210 -30.33 39.24 63.42
CA GLY A 1210 -31.71 39.41 62.96
C GLY A 1210 -31.84 39.27 61.44
N THR A 1211 -33.08 39.22 60.97
CA THR A 1211 -33.39 39.23 59.52
C THR A 1211 -33.57 40.66 59.02
N VAL A 1212 -33.30 40.91 57.73
CA VAL A 1212 -33.52 42.23 57.11
C VAL A 1212 -34.85 42.20 56.37
N ARG A 1213 -35.77 43.09 56.70
CA ARG A 1213 -37.04 43.26 55.99
C ARG A 1213 -36.94 44.44 55.05
N SER A 1214 -37.17 44.20 53.76
CA SER A 1214 -37.28 45.24 52.73
C SER A 1214 -38.68 45.85 52.72
N GLY A 1215 -38.79 47.14 52.38
CA GLY A 1215 -40.05 47.86 52.41
C GLY A 1215 -40.58 48.07 53.82
N ALA A 1216 -39.70 48.26 54.81
CA ALA A 1216 -40.10 48.50 56.19
C ALA A 1216 -39.08 49.37 56.94
N THR A 1217 -39.53 50.09 57.96
CA THR A 1217 -38.69 50.87 58.88
C THR A 1217 -39.01 50.51 60.34
N GLU A 1218 -37.99 50.50 61.21
CA GLU A 1218 -38.16 50.26 62.65
C GLU A 1218 -38.51 51.56 63.39
N ARG A 1219 -39.62 51.63 64.14
CA ARG A 1219 -39.95 52.80 64.99
C ARG A 1219 -39.09 52.82 66.27
N ALA A 1220 -39.11 53.95 66.99
CA ALA A 1220 -38.52 54.02 68.31
C ALA A 1220 -39.10 52.95 69.25
N ASN A 1221 -38.27 52.34 70.10
CA ASN A 1221 -38.71 51.37 71.12
C ASN A 1221 -39.23 52.04 72.41
N VAL A 1222 -39.67 53.29 72.30
CA VAL A 1222 -40.16 54.11 73.41
C VAL A 1222 -41.66 53.92 73.55
N ASP A 1223 -42.11 53.51 74.74
CA ASP A 1223 -43.53 53.52 75.09
C ASP A 1223 -43.91 54.92 75.61
N LEU A 1224 -44.60 55.69 74.78
CA LEU A 1224 -45.03 57.05 75.09
C LEU A 1224 -45.86 57.12 76.38
N THR A 1225 -46.69 56.10 76.64
CA THR A 1225 -47.57 56.11 77.82
C THR A 1225 -46.76 55.95 79.11
N GLN A 1226 -45.78 55.05 79.10
CA GLN A 1226 -44.89 54.84 80.24
C GLN A 1226 -43.98 56.05 80.48
N GLU A 1227 -43.37 56.62 79.44
CA GLU A 1227 -42.50 57.79 79.59
C GLU A 1227 -43.24 59.00 80.17
N LEU A 1228 -44.51 59.23 79.79
CA LEU A 1228 -45.32 60.32 80.33
C LEU A 1228 -45.63 60.12 81.83
N VAL A 1229 -45.86 58.87 82.27
CA VAL A 1229 -46.04 58.53 83.69
C VAL A 1229 -44.74 58.71 84.47
N ASP A 1230 -43.61 58.26 83.90
CA ASP A 1230 -42.29 58.40 84.50
C ASP A 1230 -41.93 59.89 84.62
N LEU A 1231 -42.22 60.71 83.60
CA LEU A 1231 -42.03 62.17 83.63
C LEU A 1231 -42.82 62.83 84.78
N ILE A 1232 -44.09 62.46 84.99
CA ILE A 1232 -44.91 62.98 86.08
C ILE A 1232 -44.32 62.59 87.44
N THR A 1233 -43.84 61.36 87.58
CA THR A 1233 -43.23 60.85 88.81
C THR A 1233 -41.90 61.56 89.12
N GLU A 1234 -41.07 61.74 88.10
CA GLU A 1234 -39.80 62.45 88.18
C GLU A 1234 -39.98 63.95 88.49
N GLN A 1235 -41.01 64.60 87.91
CA GLN A 1235 -41.37 65.98 88.24
C GLN A 1235 -41.78 66.11 89.70
N ARG A 1236 -42.56 65.15 90.24
CA ARG A 1236 -42.90 65.11 91.67
C ARG A 1236 -41.65 64.93 92.54
N ASN A 1237 -40.72 64.07 92.15
CA ASN A 1237 -39.45 63.88 92.86
C ASN A 1237 -38.57 65.14 92.85
N PHE A 1238 -38.51 65.84 91.71
CA PHE A 1238 -37.83 67.13 91.60
C PHE A 1238 -38.46 68.17 92.54
N GLN A 1239 -39.80 68.30 92.54
CA GLN A 1239 -40.52 69.21 93.43
C GLN A 1239 -40.34 68.86 94.92
N ALA A 1240 -40.34 67.57 95.27
CA ALA A 1240 -40.10 67.10 96.63
C ALA A 1240 -38.69 67.45 97.12
N ASN A 1241 -37.67 67.22 96.28
CA ASN A 1241 -36.28 67.59 96.59
C ASN A 1241 -36.09 69.11 96.67
N ALA A 1242 -36.76 69.88 95.80
CA ALA A 1242 -36.74 71.34 95.84
C ALA A 1242 -37.38 71.87 97.14
N LYS A 1243 -38.51 71.28 97.58
CA LYS A 1243 -39.16 71.62 98.84
C LYS A 1243 -38.30 71.23 100.06
N ALA A 1244 -37.60 70.09 100.00
CA ALA A 1244 -36.63 69.68 101.02
C ALA A 1244 -35.45 70.67 101.15
N ILE A 1245 -34.97 71.21 100.03
CA ILE A 1245 -33.97 72.30 100.02
C ILE A 1245 -34.55 73.58 100.62
N GLU A 1246 -35.75 74.00 100.22
CA GLU A 1246 -36.41 75.22 100.72
C GLU A 1246 -36.62 75.15 102.24
N THR A 1247 -37.13 74.02 102.74
CA THR A 1247 -37.30 73.77 104.19
C THR A 1247 -35.95 73.71 104.92
N SER A 1248 -34.92 73.08 104.35
CA SER A 1248 -33.57 73.07 104.94
C SER A 1248 -32.96 74.47 104.99
N THR A 1249 -33.17 75.31 103.97
CA THR A 1249 -32.72 76.70 103.93
C THR A 1249 -33.49 77.53 104.94
N SER A 1250 -34.81 77.34 105.03
CA SER A 1250 -35.66 77.98 106.04
C SER A 1250 -35.20 77.62 107.45
N LEU A 1251 -34.95 76.35 107.76
CA LEU A 1251 -34.44 75.91 109.07
C LEU A 1251 -33.06 76.52 109.37
N THR A 1252 -32.17 76.59 108.37
CA THR A 1252 -30.85 77.21 108.56
C THR A 1252 -30.97 78.71 108.79
N SER A 1253 -31.87 79.40 108.08
CA SER A 1253 -32.19 80.81 108.28
C SER A 1253 -32.80 81.06 109.66
N THR A 1254 -33.73 80.22 110.11
CA THR A 1254 -34.29 80.28 111.47
C THR A 1254 -33.23 80.02 112.53
N ILE A 1255 -32.31 79.05 112.34
CA ILE A 1255 -31.18 78.82 113.25
C ILE A 1255 -30.24 80.04 113.30
N ILE A 1256 -29.99 80.69 112.17
CA ILE A 1256 -29.20 81.93 112.11
C ILE A 1256 -29.94 83.09 112.80
N GLN A 1257 -31.27 83.21 112.63
CA GLN A 1257 -32.11 84.19 113.30
C GLN A 1257 -32.30 83.94 114.81
N ILE A 1258 -32.13 82.71 115.29
CA ILE A 1258 -32.09 82.39 116.73
C ILE A 1258 -30.69 82.70 117.32
N ARG A 1259 -29.66 82.73 116.48
CA ARG A 1259 -28.28 83.05 116.87
C ARG A 1259 -27.96 84.55 116.92
N ASN A 1260 -28.75 85.37 116.22
CA ASN A 1260 -28.74 86.83 116.29
C ASN A 1260 -29.84 87.31 117.24
#